data_AF-A0A358ANH7-F1
#
_entry.id   AF-A0A358ANH7-F1
#
_cell.length_a   1.000
_cell.length_b   1.000
_cell.length_c   1.000
_cell.angle_alpha   90.00
_cell.angle_beta   90.00
_cell.angle_gamma   90.00
#
_symmetry.space_group_name_H-M   'P 1'
#
loop_
_entity.id
_entity.type
_entity.pdbx_description
1 polymer ?
#
loop_
_entity_poly.entity_id
_entity_poly.type
_entity_poly.pdbx_seq_one_letter_code
_entity_poly.pdbx_strand_id
1 'polypeptide(L)'
;MKIKFKLAIVSLIFFITISPISFPALLDHSQAADYEEISEDQEWTIDKTVDKNVVIKSGVTLTIKKGVTVTFKSTYIDVYGKMIIAGTLKSPVIFKKAEDSENYAVSVWQGGNLIMRNADFSGGGGFYFNVLQNDSIVNKAYAYGTYSAAVHARGGIVNIQGSNFHNNDVAVYVDSSSAGKVVVSRSKFLNNSRIDIAYAGYGQLSKVDARYNWWGNIAGPSNVCVDHSDPFGDCKIAGSVDVSNWLTSENFHDPVVIIPGIFGSQKEDEIWKIDPIFHTYDNLIDEFKNNGYTIGKDLFLFPYEWRDSNSVNATKLKYRIAEIKTIAKWPKVDVVAHSMGGLLARKYIESNIYQNDVDQLITLGTPNYGSPEIYPLWEAGGAIGMSQVIMKKFLAQEMEEAGYETMFEYIRKRPISSAQELLPNYEYLYDTDANKPLIYPADYPVNVFLDNLNSEDNVEKLTNVEYIKIIGKVDSDKSTIVGFDIIKTDMGELWQHGYPVGFEIPLIGDRGAISGDGDGTVPLSSAKSVEIPSDNYLELNFSHSDLPTKAQKDVLETLTNVRPTSEVTDWLIKNILQTWAHSPVDIQIISPTNKKYGKDFENNKNFESIDGSFYTGFKTENEFITIPNPEDGEYKVLTQGTENGGAYRIEMVNLSQNESNEALESTVEIAGSSIPDETEELRVEINDGEIIEKNQDEIAPVTESSITGTQGSNDWCTGDVELTLSATDNVNGSGVAKTEYSLDDGKTWTTYESPVVFSQEGIFDVSYRSVDKKDNIEEIKKVTIKIDKTSPEAKMTFNSITQKLEVLGTDNLLQNVSVETREQTIFVDNNQDEKKQKSWAWGWFQKEKPKEKKIIVTATLTDQAGHKTELVWEKKKNKDRRIDLAISSISYDGQKTNIDKGILQYKWLQDWKRNKYLIFASHLSTESMSLESHYFPNKNQTWLMEKPNEIADDDKNDNAEKRPVWKKMTGMIIPSILIEKGAIKISY
;
A
#
# COMPACT_ATOMS: atom_id res chain seq x y z
N MET A 1 -70.38 70.19 75.44
CA MET A 1 -70.27 71.53 76.08
C MET A 1 -68.80 71.79 76.42
N LYS A 2 -68.36 73.05 76.36
CA LYS A 2 -66.98 73.57 76.23
C LYS A 2 -65.95 73.20 77.34
N ILE A 3 -64.72 72.90 76.88
CA ILE A 3 -63.38 73.46 77.26
C ILE A 3 -62.60 72.94 78.50
N LYS A 4 -61.49 72.23 78.15
CA LYS A 4 -60.03 72.32 78.48
C LYS A 4 -59.44 72.22 79.92
N PHE A 5 -58.50 71.24 79.99
CA PHE A 5 -57.05 71.25 80.36
C PHE A 5 -56.50 71.02 81.80
N LYS A 6 -55.75 69.89 81.86
CA LYS A 6 -54.40 69.57 82.40
C LYS A 6 -54.11 69.23 83.89
N LEU A 7 -53.77 67.93 84.04
CA LEU A 7 -52.94 67.16 85.01
C LEU A 7 -51.49 67.69 85.20
N ALA A 8 -50.64 67.26 86.16
CA ALA A 8 -50.66 66.44 87.42
C ALA A 8 -49.18 66.44 87.97
N ILE A 9 -48.87 66.60 89.28
CA ILE A 9 -48.81 65.65 90.44
C ILE A 9 -47.84 64.46 90.20
N VAL A 10 -46.67 64.28 90.85
CA VAL A 10 -46.19 64.18 92.27
C VAL A 10 -46.35 62.79 92.93
N SER A 11 -45.19 62.12 93.09
CA SER A 11 -44.59 61.31 94.19
C SER A 11 -45.37 60.27 95.02
N LEU A 12 -44.76 59.10 95.30
CA LEU A 12 -43.98 58.79 96.54
C LEU A 12 -43.33 57.37 96.50
N ILE A 13 -42.50 57.08 97.50
CA ILE A 13 -41.31 56.19 97.58
C ILE A 13 -41.55 54.86 98.35
N PHE A 14 -40.80 53.78 98.06
CA PHE A 14 -40.09 52.93 99.06
C PHE A 14 -39.00 52.01 98.42
N PHE A 15 -37.90 51.80 99.14
CA PHE A 15 -36.62 51.16 98.77
C PHE A 15 -36.58 49.62 98.89
N ILE A 16 -35.91 48.90 97.96
CA ILE A 16 -35.04 47.71 98.22
C ILE A 16 -33.88 47.70 97.19
N THR A 17 -32.70 47.24 97.64
CA THR A 17 -31.36 47.21 97.04
C THR A 17 -31.22 46.63 95.63
N ILE A 18 -30.48 47.32 94.74
CA ILE A 18 -30.09 46.86 93.40
C ILE A 18 -28.55 46.98 93.26
N SER A 19 -27.87 45.87 92.95
CA SER A 19 -26.51 45.86 92.39
C SER A 19 -26.53 46.44 90.97
N PRO A 20 -25.53 47.25 90.54
CA PRO A 20 -25.65 47.99 89.30
C PRO A 20 -25.52 47.05 88.09
N ILE A 21 -26.66 46.81 87.43
CA ILE A 21 -26.71 46.40 86.03
C ILE A 21 -26.46 47.67 85.21
N SER A 22 -25.30 47.75 84.56
CA SER A 22 -24.99 48.81 83.60
C SER A 22 -25.55 48.44 82.23
N PHE A 23 -26.58 49.17 81.80
CA PHE A 23 -26.93 49.39 80.39
C PHE A 23 -27.37 50.85 80.25
N PRO A 24 -26.70 51.63 79.39
CA PRO A 24 -27.23 51.87 78.04
C PRO A 24 -26.10 51.78 76.99
N ALA A 25 -26.19 51.13 75.82
CA ALA A 25 -27.24 51.13 74.81
C ALA A 25 -27.84 52.52 74.55
N LEU A 26 -27.03 53.45 74.04
CA LEU A 26 -27.42 54.40 72.99
C LEU A 26 -26.18 55.18 72.50
N LEU A 27 -25.45 54.61 71.54
CA LEU A 27 -24.50 55.22 70.58
C LEU A 27 -23.49 54.14 70.17
N ASP A 28 -23.84 53.34 69.17
CA ASP A 28 -22.83 52.93 68.19
C ASP A 28 -23.51 52.77 66.83
N HIS A 29 -23.36 53.80 66.00
CA HIS A 29 -23.62 53.71 64.57
C HIS A 29 -22.35 53.12 63.96
N SER A 30 -22.51 52.06 63.17
CA SER A 30 -21.52 51.53 62.22
C SER A 30 -20.12 51.21 62.77
N GLN A 31 -19.96 50.05 63.41
CA GLN A 31 -18.74 49.28 63.16
C GLN A 31 -18.99 48.49 61.88
N ALA A 32 -18.37 48.92 60.77
CA ALA A 32 -18.29 48.12 59.57
C ALA A 32 -17.68 46.76 59.96
N ALA A 33 -18.32 45.66 59.57
CA ALA A 33 -17.71 44.35 59.71
C ALA A 33 -16.32 44.39 59.07
N ASP A 34 -15.28 44.04 59.82
CA ASP A 34 -13.90 44.02 59.32
C ASP A 34 -13.75 42.77 58.42
N TYR A 35 -13.96 42.93 57.12
CA TYR A 35 -13.85 41.89 56.10
C TYR A 35 -12.74 42.21 55.09
N GLU A 36 -12.04 41.19 54.59
CA GLU A 36 -11.10 41.28 53.47
C GLU A 36 -11.91 41.24 52.16
N GLU A 37 -11.81 42.29 51.35
CA GLU A 37 -12.51 42.38 50.07
C GLU A 37 -11.57 42.02 48.92
N ILE A 38 -11.99 41.09 48.07
CA ILE A 38 -11.30 40.75 46.81
C ILE A 38 -12.03 41.50 45.68
N SER A 39 -11.40 42.58 45.22
CA SER A 39 -11.96 43.52 44.23
C SER A 39 -11.37 43.40 42.83
N GLU A 40 -10.32 42.60 42.66
CA GLU A 40 -9.66 42.30 41.38
C GLU A 40 -9.30 40.81 41.33
N ASP A 41 -9.09 40.27 40.14
CA ASP A 41 -8.78 38.86 39.97
C ASP A 41 -7.51 38.49 40.74
N GLN A 42 -7.60 37.45 41.56
CA GLN A 42 -6.53 37.06 42.49
C GLN A 42 -6.28 35.56 42.43
N GLU A 43 -5.02 35.16 42.59
CA GLU A 43 -4.63 33.78 42.79
C GLU A 43 -4.02 33.54 44.17
N TRP A 44 -4.42 32.45 44.83
CA TRP A 44 -3.78 31.94 46.04
C TRP A 44 -2.95 30.70 45.67
N THR A 45 -1.63 30.83 45.86
CA THR A 45 -0.62 29.79 45.55
C THR A 45 0.12 29.27 46.78
N ILE A 46 -0.14 29.87 47.95
CA ILE A 46 0.43 29.50 49.25
C ILE A 46 -0.68 29.35 50.29
N ASP A 47 -0.39 28.63 51.37
CA ASP A 47 -1.30 28.48 52.50
C ASP A 47 -1.82 29.83 53.01
N LYS A 48 -3.13 29.93 53.22
CA LYS A 48 -3.82 31.15 53.65
C LYS A 48 -4.56 30.88 54.95
N THR A 49 -4.36 31.75 55.93
CA THR A 49 -5.23 31.80 57.12
C THR A 49 -6.29 32.87 56.88
N VAL A 50 -7.56 32.51 57.06
CA VAL A 50 -8.72 33.40 56.96
C VAL A 50 -9.12 33.77 58.39
N ASP A 51 -8.58 34.88 58.89
CA ASP A 51 -8.82 35.42 60.24
C ASP A 51 -9.83 36.58 60.27
N LYS A 52 -10.25 37.05 59.09
CA LYS A 52 -11.40 37.93 58.85
C LYS A 52 -12.28 37.32 57.76
N ASN A 53 -13.55 37.72 57.69
CA ASN A 53 -14.44 37.26 56.62
C ASN A 53 -13.92 37.76 55.26
N VAL A 54 -14.01 36.95 54.22
CA VAL A 54 -13.55 37.31 52.87
C VAL A 54 -14.75 37.47 51.95
N VAL A 55 -14.78 38.52 51.14
CA VAL A 55 -15.84 38.77 50.16
C VAL A 55 -15.26 38.88 48.76
N ILE A 56 -15.65 37.98 47.86
CA ILE A 56 -15.31 38.03 46.43
C ILE A 56 -16.41 38.81 45.71
N LYS A 57 -16.07 39.98 45.16
CA LYS A 57 -17.04 40.85 44.50
C LYS A 57 -17.55 40.28 43.18
N SER A 58 -18.75 40.72 42.77
CA SER A 58 -19.32 40.40 41.46
C SER A 58 -18.38 40.84 40.34
N GLY A 59 -18.17 39.96 39.35
CA GLY A 59 -17.26 40.21 38.22
C GLY A 59 -15.78 39.93 38.49
N VAL A 60 -15.43 39.47 39.70
CA VAL A 60 -14.06 39.15 40.12
C VAL A 60 -13.90 37.64 40.30
N THR A 61 -12.72 37.11 39.96
CA THR A 61 -12.35 35.70 40.11
C THR A 61 -11.27 35.53 41.18
N LEU A 62 -11.54 34.70 42.18
CA LEU A 62 -10.50 34.14 43.06
C LEU A 62 -10.17 32.71 42.62
N THR A 63 -8.91 32.44 42.31
CA THR A 63 -8.40 31.09 42.00
C THR A 63 -7.50 30.58 43.11
N ILE A 64 -7.84 29.45 43.72
CA ILE A 64 -7.01 28.77 44.73
C ILE A 64 -6.37 27.56 44.07
N LYS A 65 -5.03 27.57 43.98
CA LYS A 65 -4.26 26.54 43.28
C LYS A 65 -4.03 25.30 44.15
N LYS A 66 -3.78 24.17 43.49
CA LYS A 66 -3.46 22.86 44.09
C LYS A 66 -2.43 22.94 45.23
N GLY A 67 -2.62 22.11 46.25
CA GLY A 67 -1.72 22.01 47.41
C GLY A 67 -1.88 23.13 48.46
N VAL A 68 -2.68 24.17 48.20
CA VAL A 68 -2.94 25.23 49.18
C VAL A 68 -3.84 24.74 50.31
N THR A 69 -3.46 25.06 51.54
CA THR A 69 -4.30 24.90 52.73
C THR A 69 -4.90 26.25 53.14
N VAL A 70 -6.24 26.32 53.17
CA VAL A 70 -7.02 27.44 53.68
C VAL A 70 -7.51 27.10 55.10
N THR A 71 -6.99 27.83 56.10
CA THR A 71 -7.32 27.63 57.51
C THR A 71 -8.21 28.75 58.05
N PHE A 72 -9.39 28.41 58.58
CA PHE A 72 -10.39 29.39 59.02
C PHE A 72 -10.41 29.59 60.54
N LYS A 73 -10.47 30.85 61.00
CA LYS A 73 -10.60 31.19 62.43
C LYS A 73 -12.02 31.64 62.81
N SER A 74 -13.01 30.73 62.70
CA SER A 74 -14.44 31.05 62.89
C SER A 74 -14.94 32.14 61.92
N THR A 75 -14.54 32.04 60.66
CA THR A 75 -14.78 33.01 59.57
C THR A 75 -15.45 32.35 58.37
N TYR A 76 -15.85 33.16 57.38
CA TYR A 76 -16.44 32.67 56.13
C TYR A 76 -15.88 33.36 54.89
N ILE A 77 -16.05 32.72 53.74
CA ILE A 77 -15.87 33.31 52.40
C ILE A 77 -17.25 33.49 51.78
N ASP A 78 -17.60 34.72 51.39
CA ASP A 78 -18.78 35.04 50.59
C ASP A 78 -18.40 35.24 49.12
N VAL A 79 -19.01 34.44 48.24
CA VAL A 79 -18.75 34.45 46.80
C VAL A 79 -19.92 35.12 46.07
N TYR A 80 -19.75 36.40 45.68
CA TYR A 80 -20.65 37.09 44.75
C TYR A 80 -20.11 37.09 43.31
N GLY A 81 -18.79 36.93 43.14
CA GLY A 81 -18.11 36.73 41.85
C GLY A 81 -17.90 35.25 41.51
N LYS A 82 -16.70 34.92 41.00
CA LYS A 82 -16.29 33.55 40.68
C LYS A 82 -15.22 33.08 41.66
N MET A 83 -15.34 31.85 42.13
CA MET A 83 -14.31 31.18 42.92
C MET A 83 -13.95 29.86 42.23
N ILE A 84 -12.67 29.66 41.94
CA ILE A 84 -12.13 28.45 41.33
C ILE A 84 -11.21 27.79 42.33
N ILE A 85 -11.54 26.57 42.75
CA ILE A 85 -10.68 25.72 43.57
C ILE A 85 -10.10 24.64 42.64
N ALA A 86 -8.81 24.77 42.32
CA ALA A 86 -8.12 23.96 41.32
C ALA A 86 -7.13 22.99 41.98
N GLY A 87 -7.65 22.03 42.75
CA GLY A 87 -6.87 20.92 43.29
C GLY A 87 -6.64 19.81 42.28
N THR A 88 -5.70 18.92 42.60
CA THR A 88 -5.49 17.64 41.88
C THR A 88 -5.62 16.48 42.85
N LEU A 89 -5.82 15.24 42.37
CA LEU A 89 -5.86 14.05 43.24
C LEU A 89 -4.58 13.90 44.09
N LYS A 90 -3.42 14.27 43.53
CA LYS A 90 -2.11 14.25 44.19
C LYS A 90 -1.87 15.43 45.14
N SER A 91 -2.49 16.58 44.89
CA SER A 91 -2.30 17.80 45.66
C SER A 91 -3.64 18.54 45.81
N PRO A 92 -4.53 18.03 46.68
CA PRO A 92 -5.84 18.66 46.87
C PRO A 92 -5.70 20.05 47.50
N VAL A 93 -6.71 20.89 47.31
CA VAL A 93 -6.84 22.13 48.09
C VAL A 93 -7.54 21.81 49.40
N ILE A 94 -6.95 22.16 50.53
CA ILE A 94 -7.45 21.75 51.85
C ILE A 94 -8.14 22.93 52.53
N PHE A 95 -9.39 22.76 52.93
CA PHE A 95 -10.18 23.70 53.72
C PHE A 95 -10.41 23.11 55.10
N LYS A 96 -9.87 23.78 56.12
CA LYS A 96 -9.99 23.32 57.51
C LYS A 96 -10.24 24.46 58.48
N LYS A 97 -10.94 24.17 59.58
CA LYS A 97 -10.96 25.10 60.71
C LYS A 97 -9.65 25.07 61.49
N ALA A 98 -9.29 26.18 62.12
CA ALA A 98 -8.24 26.20 63.14
C ALA A 98 -8.69 25.42 64.39
N GLU A 99 -7.73 24.92 65.18
CA GLU A 99 -7.98 24.05 66.34
C GLU A 99 -8.92 24.69 67.39
N ASP A 100 -8.82 26.00 67.57
CA ASP A 100 -9.57 26.82 68.52
C ASP A 100 -10.87 27.40 67.95
N SER A 101 -11.21 27.05 66.70
CA SER A 101 -12.37 27.60 65.99
C SER A 101 -13.58 26.69 66.07
N GLU A 102 -14.78 27.29 66.01
CA GLU A 102 -16.02 26.55 66.05
C GLU A 102 -16.28 25.87 64.70
N ASN A 103 -16.39 26.67 63.63
CA ASN A 103 -16.65 26.23 62.26
C ASN A 103 -16.21 27.26 61.20
N TYR A 104 -16.53 26.99 59.93
CA TYR A 104 -16.42 27.95 58.83
C TYR A 104 -17.47 27.67 57.76
N ALA A 105 -17.63 28.59 56.82
CA ALA A 105 -18.48 28.41 55.65
C ALA A 105 -17.92 29.07 54.39
N VAL A 106 -18.14 28.45 53.24
CA VAL A 106 -18.00 29.07 51.92
C VAL A 106 -19.40 29.24 51.34
N SER A 107 -19.89 30.49 51.31
CA SER A 107 -21.26 30.82 50.91
C SER A 107 -21.30 31.41 49.50
N VAL A 108 -22.02 30.77 48.59
CA VAL A 108 -22.12 31.17 47.18
C VAL A 108 -23.45 31.88 46.95
N TRP A 109 -23.39 33.20 46.92
CA TRP A 109 -24.57 34.06 46.86
C TRP A 109 -25.13 34.18 45.43
N GLN A 110 -26.31 34.76 45.30
CA GLN A 110 -26.94 35.02 44.00
C GLN A 110 -25.99 35.81 43.09
N GLY A 111 -25.78 35.30 41.87
CA GLY A 111 -24.81 35.84 40.90
C GLY A 111 -23.41 35.23 41.02
N GLY A 112 -23.10 34.61 42.16
CA GLY A 112 -21.85 33.93 42.41
C GLY A 112 -21.76 32.55 41.74
N ASN A 113 -20.52 32.14 41.43
CA ASN A 113 -20.19 30.86 40.80
C ASN A 113 -18.99 30.22 41.50
N LEU A 114 -19.17 29.00 42.03
CA LEU A 114 -18.11 28.18 42.60
C LEU A 114 -17.85 26.98 41.70
N ILE A 115 -16.61 26.85 41.23
CA ILE A 115 -16.08 25.68 40.54
C ILE A 115 -15.03 25.05 41.44
N MET A 116 -15.22 23.78 41.81
CA MET A 116 -14.36 23.09 42.76
C MET A 116 -13.93 21.73 42.24
N ARG A 117 -12.62 21.51 42.19
CA ARG A 117 -11.98 20.26 41.76
C ARG A 117 -11.02 19.77 42.84
N ASN A 118 -11.13 18.49 43.18
CA ASN A 118 -10.21 17.76 44.07
C ASN A 118 -9.85 18.55 45.34
N ALA A 119 -10.87 18.93 46.12
CA ALA A 119 -10.68 19.66 47.36
C ALA A 119 -11.02 18.80 48.58
N ASP A 120 -10.45 19.12 49.73
CA ASP A 120 -10.66 18.42 50.99
C ASP A 120 -11.25 19.41 52.01
N PHE A 121 -12.43 19.12 52.55
CA PHE A 121 -13.18 20.00 53.45
C PHE A 121 -13.41 19.30 54.79
N SER A 122 -12.88 19.88 55.87
CA SER A 122 -13.08 19.34 57.23
C SER A 122 -13.31 20.39 58.31
N GLY A 123 -14.22 20.09 59.25
CA GLY A 123 -14.58 20.97 60.36
C GLY A 123 -15.42 22.20 59.97
N GLY A 124 -16.03 22.20 58.79
CA GLY A 124 -16.95 23.25 58.33
C GLY A 124 -18.41 23.00 58.73
N GLY A 125 -19.22 24.05 58.59
CA GLY A 125 -20.66 24.01 58.85
C GLY A 125 -21.05 24.02 60.34
N GLY A 126 -22.32 24.31 60.61
CA GLY A 126 -22.89 24.37 61.95
C GLY A 126 -24.41 24.57 61.93
N PHE A 127 -25.06 24.26 63.05
CA PHE A 127 -26.48 24.49 63.24
C PHE A 127 -26.73 25.59 64.28
N TYR A 128 -27.43 26.65 63.86
CA TYR A 128 -27.73 27.79 64.72
C TYR A 128 -29.23 27.85 65.01
N PHE A 129 -29.59 28.08 66.28
CA PHE A 129 -30.97 28.37 66.67
C PHE A 129 -31.18 29.88 66.70
N ASN A 130 -32.05 30.38 65.82
CA ASN A 130 -32.49 31.76 65.88
C ASN A 130 -33.78 31.84 66.69
N VAL A 131 -33.78 32.64 67.75
CA VAL A 131 -34.96 32.92 68.55
C VAL A 131 -35.50 34.29 68.14
N LEU A 132 -36.65 34.32 67.45
CA LEU A 132 -37.38 35.56 67.24
C LEU A 132 -38.18 35.87 68.51
N GLN A 133 -37.75 36.90 69.23
CA GLN A 133 -38.49 37.46 70.34
C GLN A 133 -39.51 38.45 69.77
N ASN A 134 -40.80 38.12 69.90
CA ASN A 134 -41.88 39.01 69.49
C ASN A 134 -42.38 39.75 70.73
N ASP A 135 -42.20 41.08 70.78
CA ASP A 135 -42.63 41.93 71.91
C ASP A 135 -44.16 42.05 71.94
N SER A 136 -44.84 41.00 72.39
CA SER A 136 -46.27 41.00 72.70
C SER A 136 -46.51 40.40 74.09
N ILE A 137 -47.60 40.82 74.73
CA ILE A 137 -48.05 40.39 76.08
C ILE A 137 -48.19 38.85 76.22
N VAL A 138 -48.20 38.11 75.10
CA VAL A 138 -48.02 36.66 75.09
C VAL A 138 -46.64 36.34 74.51
N ASN A 139 -45.69 35.97 75.38
CA ASN A 139 -44.37 35.48 74.97
C ASN A 139 -44.52 34.16 74.20
N LYS A 140 -44.62 34.22 72.87
CA LYS A 140 -44.32 33.09 71.98
C LYS A 140 -42.96 33.36 71.33
N ALA A 141 -41.94 32.70 71.84
CA ALA A 141 -40.65 32.61 71.16
C ALA A 141 -40.79 31.61 70.01
N TYR A 142 -40.60 32.06 68.78
CA TYR A 142 -40.41 31.15 67.65
C TYR A 142 -38.91 30.91 67.51
N ALA A 143 -38.48 29.70 67.85
CA ALA A 143 -37.14 29.23 67.52
C ALA A 143 -37.20 28.56 66.15
N TYR A 144 -36.37 29.01 65.20
CA TYR A 144 -36.13 28.30 63.95
C TYR A 144 -34.63 28.04 63.79
N GLY A 145 -34.29 26.84 63.36
CA GLY A 145 -32.92 26.45 63.08
C GLY A 145 -32.49 26.91 61.69
N THR A 146 -31.29 27.46 61.57
CA THR A 146 -30.63 27.73 60.28
C THR A 146 -29.34 26.92 60.20
N TYR A 147 -29.21 26.14 59.13
CA TYR A 147 -27.97 25.45 58.81
C TYR A 147 -26.99 26.42 58.14
N SER A 148 -25.73 26.34 58.58
CA SER A 148 -24.57 26.80 57.83
C SER A 148 -23.79 25.55 57.43
N ALA A 149 -23.27 25.51 56.21
CA ALA A 149 -22.52 24.36 55.70
C ALA A 149 -21.10 24.76 55.33
N ALA A 150 -20.21 23.77 55.27
CA ALA A 150 -18.87 23.95 54.74
C ALA A 150 -18.94 24.60 53.35
N VAL A 151 -19.89 24.15 52.51
CA VAL A 151 -20.31 24.84 51.28
C VAL A 151 -21.81 25.12 51.29
N HIS A 152 -22.19 26.40 51.21
CA HIS A 152 -23.59 26.85 51.26
C HIS A 152 -23.97 27.57 49.95
N ALA A 153 -24.83 26.96 49.13
CA ALA A 153 -25.38 27.58 47.94
C ALA A 153 -26.61 28.46 48.27
N ARG A 154 -26.44 29.79 48.20
CA ARG A 154 -27.42 30.84 48.54
C ARG A 154 -27.92 31.59 47.29
N GLY A 155 -28.40 30.85 46.30
CA GLY A 155 -28.89 31.36 45.02
C GLY A 155 -27.87 31.33 43.86
N GLY A 156 -26.59 31.10 44.18
CA GLY A 156 -25.50 30.95 43.21
C GLY A 156 -25.40 29.56 42.57
N ILE A 157 -24.46 29.43 41.63
CA ILE A 157 -24.13 28.19 40.91
C ILE A 157 -22.96 27.51 41.63
N VAL A 158 -23.08 26.21 41.87
CA VAL A 158 -22.04 25.41 42.55
C VAL A 158 -21.80 24.13 41.78
N ASN A 159 -20.56 23.91 41.36
CA ASN A 159 -20.11 22.68 40.71
C ASN A 159 -18.93 22.10 41.48
N ILE A 160 -19.16 20.96 42.13
CA ILE A 160 -18.20 20.25 42.98
C ILE A 160 -17.86 18.92 42.35
N GLN A 161 -16.56 18.70 42.13
CA GLN A 161 -16.02 17.47 41.56
C GLN A 161 -14.79 16.98 42.34
N GLY A 162 -14.65 15.66 42.48
CA GLY A 162 -13.43 15.05 43.02
C GLY A 162 -13.18 15.31 44.52
N SER A 163 -14.15 15.86 45.25
CA SER A 163 -13.87 16.48 46.56
C SER A 163 -14.23 15.59 47.76
N ASN A 164 -13.45 15.66 48.83
CA ASN A 164 -13.66 14.93 50.08
C ASN A 164 -14.29 15.85 51.12
N PHE A 165 -15.49 15.49 51.60
CA PHE A 165 -16.14 16.13 52.73
C PHE A 165 -16.12 15.20 53.92
N HIS A 166 -15.35 15.55 54.95
CA HIS A 166 -15.28 14.73 56.14
C HIS A 166 -15.17 15.51 57.44
N ASN A 167 -15.72 14.95 58.52
CA ASN A 167 -15.73 15.59 59.85
C ASN A 167 -16.34 17.01 59.84
N ASN A 168 -17.29 17.30 58.96
CA ASN A 168 -18.06 18.54 58.94
C ASN A 168 -19.35 18.38 59.75
N ASP A 169 -19.93 19.47 60.25
CA ASP A 169 -21.27 19.39 60.85
C ASP A 169 -22.34 19.26 59.76
N VAL A 170 -22.26 20.14 58.77
CA VAL A 170 -23.01 20.07 57.51
C VAL A 170 -22.04 20.28 56.36
N ALA A 171 -21.94 19.32 55.45
CA ALA A 171 -21.01 19.43 54.33
C ALA A 171 -21.53 20.37 53.23
N VAL A 172 -22.70 20.07 52.64
CA VAL A 172 -23.30 20.91 51.60
C VAL A 172 -24.75 21.27 51.94
N TYR A 173 -25.08 22.55 51.87
CA TYR A 173 -26.46 23.02 52.04
C TYR A 173 -26.89 23.91 50.87
N VAL A 174 -28.07 23.66 50.33
CA VAL A 174 -28.61 24.33 49.15
C VAL A 174 -29.93 24.99 49.47
N ASP A 175 -29.98 26.31 49.32
CA ASP A 175 -31.21 27.08 49.50
C ASP A 175 -32.18 26.81 48.33
N SER A 176 -33.47 27.06 48.57
CA SER A 176 -34.51 26.89 47.54
C SER A 176 -34.28 27.77 46.30
N SER A 177 -33.55 28.88 46.42
CA SER A 177 -33.16 29.79 45.33
C SER A 177 -32.07 29.24 44.39
N SER A 178 -31.42 28.13 44.78
CA SER A 178 -30.39 27.42 44.00
C SER A 178 -30.90 26.14 43.34
N ALA A 179 -32.22 25.97 43.22
CA ALA A 179 -32.84 24.80 42.59
C ALA A 179 -32.27 24.53 41.19
N GLY A 180 -31.70 23.33 40.98
CA GLY A 180 -31.10 22.92 39.69
C GLY A 180 -29.77 23.61 39.32
N LYS A 181 -29.16 24.37 40.24
CA LYS A 181 -27.87 25.06 40.01
C LYS A 181 -26.68 24.43 40.73
N VAL A 182 -26.91 23.31 41.41
CA VAL A 182 -25.90 22.64 42.24
C VAL A 182 -25.68 21.22 41.75
N VAL A 183 -24.43 20.94 41.40
CA VAL A 183 -23.94 19.60 41.04
C VAL A 183 -22.82 19.23 41.99
N VAL A 184 -22.93 18.05 42.59
CA VAL A 184 -21.90 17.43 43.41
C VAL A 184 -21.68 16.03 42.86
N SER A 185 -20.54 15.74 42.27
CA SER A 185 -20.24 14.42 41.73
C SER A 185 -18.80 14.02 41.99
N ARG A 186 -18.45 12.74 41.89
CA ARG A 186 -17.09 12.26 42.13
C ARG A 186 -16.56 12.68 43.52
N SER A 187 -17.43 12.80 44.50
CA SER A 187 -17.08 13.25 45.85
C SER A 187 -17.26 12.16 46.90
N LYS A 188 -16.54 12.30 48.01
CA LYS A 188 -16.60 11.38 49.15
C LYS A 188 -17.19 12.09 50.36
N PHE A 189 -18.14 11.44 51.02
CA PHE A 189 -18.74 11.93 52.27
C PHE A 189 -18.46 10.95 53.40
N LEU A 190 -17.67 11.38 54.40
CA LEU A 190 -17.16 10.50 55.45
C LEU A 190 -17.26 11.17 56.82
N ASN A 191 -17.88 10.53 57.82
CA ASN A 191 -17.89 11.00 59.21
C ASN A 191 -18.38 12.45 59.43
N ASN A 192 -19.23 13.00 58.56
CA ASN A 192 -19.89 14.29 58.85
C ASN A 192 -20.92 14.09 59.97
N SER A 193 -20.99 14.97 60.97
CA SER A 193 -21.77 14.73 62.19
C SER A 193 -23.27 14.78 61.99
N ARG A 194 -23.82 15.74 61.22
CA ARG A 194 -25.26 15.82 60.94
C ARG A 194 -25.57 15.44 59.50
N ILE A 195 -25.31 16.34 58.56
CA ILE A 195 -25.83 16.27 57.18
C ILE A 195 -24.68 16.22 56.18
N ASP A 196 -24.79 15.34 55.20
CA ASP A 196 -23.91 15.34 54.03
C ASP A 196 -24.41 16.37 53.01
N ILE A 197 -25.65 16.21 52.53
CA ILE A 197 -26.27 17.17 51.59
C ILE A 197 -27.72 17.46 51.99
N ALA A 198 -28.07 18.74 52.08
CA ALA A 198 -29.46 19.18 52.28
C ALA A 198 -29.92 20.20 51.24
N TYR A 199 -31.19 20.11 50.84
CA TYR A 199 -31.86 21.05 49.95
C TYR A 199 -33.16 21.60 50.53
N ALA A 200 -33.22 22.89 50.82
CA ALA A 200 -34.35 23.55 51.49
C ALA A 200 -35.63 23.73 50.63
N GLY A 201 -35.63 23.32 49.35
CA GLY A 201 -36.77 23.52 48.45
C GLY A 201 -37.82 22.41 48.54
N TYR A 202 -38.87 22.67 49.30
CA TYR A 202 -40.03 21.78 49.45
C TYR A 202 -40.90 21.75 48.18
N GLY A 203 -41.24 20.54 47.69
CA GLY A 203 -42.20 20.34 46.60
C GLY A 203 -41.78 20.89 45.22
N GLN A 204 -40.51 21.27 45.06
CA GLN A 204 -39.97 21.76 43.79
C GLN A 204 -39.64 20.58 42.86
N LEU A 205 -39.88 20.75 41.54
CA LEU A 205 -39.53 19.74 40.52
C LEU A 205 -38.02 19.59 40.33
N SER A 206 -37.26 20.66 40.56
CA SER A 206 -35.80 20.67 40.41
C SER A 206 -35.11 20.04 41.61
N LYS A 207 -34.11 19.18 41.34
CA LYS A 207 -33.32 18.48 42.35
C LYS A 207 -31.90 19.04 42.42
N VAL A 208 -31.22 18.80 43.54
CA VAL A 208 -29.74 18.86 43.60
C VAL A 208 -29.20 17.58 42.96
N ASP A 209 -28.28 17.69 42.01
CA ASP A 209 -27.64 16.52 41.40
C ASP A 209 -26.46 16.09 42.28
N ALA A 210 -26.61 14.95 42.96
CA ALA A 210 -25.61 14.35 43.83
C ALA A 210 -25.28 12.91 43.41
N ARG A 211 -25.39 12.62 42.11
CA ARG A 211 -25.07 11.30 41.55
C ARG A 211 -23.56 11.08 41.52
N TYR A 212 -23.14 9.81 41.47
CA TYR A 212 -21.72 9.44 41.34
C TYR A 212 -20.84 9.86 42.52
N ASN A 213 -21.38 9.81 43.74
CA ASN A 213 -20.64 10.07 44.98
C ASN A 213 -20.47 8.80 45.83
N TRP A 214 -19.38 8.74 46.58
CA TRP A 214 -19.14 7.72 47.60
C TRP A 214 -19.62 8.21 48.96
N TRP A 215 -20.45 7.40 49.62
CA TRP A 215 -21.12 7.76 50.88
C TRP A 215 -20.59 6.98 52.09
N GLY A 216 -19.37 6.44 52.00
CA GLY A 216 -18.79 5.58 53.04
C GLY A 216 -19.37 4.16 53.09
N ASN A 217 -20.31 3.81 52.22
CA ASN A 217 -20.97 2.50 52.19
C ASN A 217 -21.39 2.11 50.76
N ILE A 218 -21.16 0.84 50.38
CA ILE A 218 -21.55 0.27 49.08
C ILE A 218 -23.07 0.32 48.83
N ALA A 219 -23.89 0.31 49.89
CA ALA A 219 -25.34 0.44 49.82
C ALA A 219 -25.81 1.87 49.52
N GLY A 220 -24.90 2.85 49.48
CA GLY A 220 -25.21 4.26 49.24
C GLY A 220 -25.41 5.05 50.54
N PRO A 221 -25.98 6.27 50.46
CA PRO A 221 -26.15 7.12 51.62
C PRO A 221 -27.19 6.55 52.59
N SER A 222 -26.88 6.56 53.88
CA SER A 222 -27.83 6.18 54.94
C SER A 222 -28.85 7.30 55.20
N ASN A 223 -30.06 6.96 55.67
CA ASN A 223 -31.05 7.91 56.18
C ASN A 223 -31.40 9.07 55.21
N VAL A 224 -31.94 8.73 54.03
CA VAL A 224 -32.44 9.70 53.05
C VAL A 224 -33.85 10.15 53.41
N CYS A 225 -34.03 11.45 53.66
CA CYS A 225 -35.27 12.04 54.16
C CYS A 225 -35.80 13.11 53.19
N VAL A 226 -36.91 12.81 52.52
CA VAL A 226 -37.46 13.70 51.47
C VAL A 226 -38.21 14.91 52.06
N ASP A 227 -38.74 14.80 53.28
CA ASP A 227 -39.76 15.73 53.78
C ASP A 227 -39.25 16.72 54.85
N HIS A 228 -37.94 16.70 55.17
CA HIS A 228 -37.33 17.39 56.33
C HIS A 228 -38.12 17.20 57.65
N SER A 229 -38.83 16.08 57.79
CA SER A 229 -39.66 15.78 58.96
C SER A 229 -38.85 15.49 60.22
N ASP A 230 -37.52 15.55 60.14
CA ASP A 230 -36.61 15.34 61.24
C ASP A 230 -35.94 16.66 61.70
N PRO A 231 -36.42 17.26 62.80
CA PRO A 231 -35.81 18.45 63.40
C PRO A 231 -34.53 18.16 64.21
N PHE A 232 -34.08 16.90 64.32
CA PHE A 232 -32.96 16.47 65.19
C PHE A 232 -31.70 15.99 64.44
N GLY A 233 -31.76 15.79 63.12
CA GLY A 233 -30.56 15.62 62.28
C GLY A 233 -30.05 14.19 62.12
N ASP A 234 -30.93 13.19 62.22
CA ASP A 234 -30.63 11.78 61.90
C ASP A 234 -30.51 11.52 60.39
N CYS A 235 -31.01 12.44 59.56
CA CYS A 235 -30.94 12.36 58.11
C CYS A 235 -29.58 12.82 57.56
N LYS A 236 -28.86 11.96 56.83
CA LYS A 236 -27.63 12.37 56.12
C LYS A 236 -27.93 13.12 54.83
N ILE A 237 -29.04 12.75 54.16
CA ILE A 237 -29.53 13.42 52.96
C ILE A 237 -30.91 13.98 53.25
N ALA A 238 -31.08 15.29 53.10
CA ALA A 238 -32.35 15.97 53.37
C ALA A 238 -32.88 16.71 52.14
N GLY A 239 -34.17 16.52 51.83
CA GLY A 239 -34.84 17.18 50.72
C GLY A 239 -34.69 16.47 49.37
N SER A 240 -35.01 17.20 48.29
CA SER A 240 -35.00 16.68 46.92
C SER A 240 -33.59 16.64 46.32
N VAL A 241 -32.82 15.62 46.72
CA VAL A 241 -31.44 15.37 46.26
C VAL A 241 -31.41 14.07 45.46
N ASP A 242 -30.89 14.11 44.24
CA ASP A 242 -30.71 12.92 43.40
C ASP A 242 -29.39 12.24 43.71
N VAL A 243 -29.46 11.15 44.49
CA VAL A 243 -28.30 10.33 44.88
C VAL A 243 -28.17 9.04 44.07
N SER A 244 -28.91 8.93 42.96
CA SER A 244 -28.85 7.73 42.09
C SER A 244 -27.44 7.51 41.51
N ASN A 245 -27.16 6.28 41.07
CA ASN A 245 -25.83 5.91 40.55
C ASN A 245 -24.68 6.26 41.52
N TRP A 246 -24.88 6.02 42.82
CA TRP A 246 -23.82 6.19 43.80
C TRP A 246 -22.68 5.19 43.58
N LEU A 247 -21.51 5.52 44.13
CA LEU A 247 -20.31 4.71 43.98
C LEU A 247 -20.34 3.50 44.91
N THR A 248 -19.82 2.38 44.42
CA THR A 248 -19.75 1.12 45.17
C THR A 248 -18.36 0.84 45.75
N SER A 249 -17.39 1.71 45.44
CA SER A 249 -16.02 1.70 45.94
C SER A 249 -15.61 3.12 46.32
N GLU A 250 -14.78 3.24 47.36
CA GLU A 250 -14.15 4.50 47.77
C GLU A 250 -13.10 4.99 46.78
N ASN A 251 -12.39 4.05 46.15
CA ASN A 251 -11.41 4.34 45.10
C ASN A 251 -12.07 4.06 43.76
N PHE A 252 -12.38 5.14 43.06
CA PHE A 252 -12.98 5.14 41.73
C PHE A 252 -12.07 5.91 40.78
N HIS A 253 -12.14 5.58 39.49
CA HIS A 253 -11.44 6.26 38.43
C HIS A 253 -12.42 6.57 37.30
N ASP A 254 -12.13 7.60 36.52
CA ASP A 254 -12.97 7.94 35.39
C ASP A 254 -12.72 6.97 34.23
N PRO A 255 -13.70 6.79 33.33
CA PRO A 255 -13.45 6.12 32.08
C PRO A 255 -12.40 6.89 31.29
N VAL A 256 -11.39 6.18 30.76
CA VAL A 256 -10.30 6.77 29.98
C VAL A 256 -10.54 6.58 28.50
N VAL A 257 -10.29 7.62 27.70
CA VAL A 257 -10.29 7.58 26.24
C VAL A 257 -8.88 7.82 25.71
N ILE A 258 -8.33 6.85 25.00
CA ILE A 258 -7.04 7.00 24.30
C ILE A 258 -7.29 7.48 22.88
N ILE A 259 -6.64 8.59 22.51
CA ILE A 259 -6.75 9.24 21.20
C ILE A 259 -5.37 9.23 20.51
N PRO A 260 -5.22 8.53 19.38
CA PRO A 260 -3.96 8.44 18.67
C PRO A 260 -3.64 9.72 17.87
N GLY A 261 -2.37 9.85 17.47
CA GLY A 261 -1.87 10.87 16.56
C GLY A 261 -2.19 10.61 15.08
N ILE A 262 -1.59 11.41 14.21
CA ILE A 262 -1.65 11.19 12.76
C ILE A 262 -1.09 9.80 12.43
N PHE A 263 -1.74 9.09 11.51
CA PHE A 263 -1.39 7.71 11.13
C PHE A 263 -1.47 6.66 12.25
N GLY A 264 -1.93 7.01 13.45
CA GLY A 264 -2.12 6.08 14.57
C GLY A 264 -3.45 5.33 14.54
N SER A 265 -4.08 5.19 13.37
CA SER A 265 -5.32 4.43 13.17
C SER A 265 -5.36 3.85 11.79
N GLN A 266 -5.77 2.59 11.66
CA GLN A 266 -5.85 1.89 10.38
C GLN A 266 -7.09 1.00 10.31
N LYS A 267 -7.63 0.80 9.10
CA LYS A 267 -8.79 -0.06 8.88
C LYS A 267 -8.37 -1.52 8.66
N GLU A 268 -8.99 -2.42 9.42
CA GLU A 268 -8.99 -3.87 9.19
C GLU A 268 -10.42 -4.24 8.77
N ASP A 269 -10.62 -4.78 7.55
CA ASP A 269 -11.96 -5.09 7.02
C ASP A 269 -12.97 -3.94 7.21
N GLU A 270 -12.56 -2.72 6.87
CA GLU A 270 -13.33 -1.47 7.03
C GLU A 270 -13.52 -0.96 8.47
N ILE A 271 -13.07 -1.70 9.50
CA ILE A 271 -13.18 -1.33 10.92
C ILE A 271 -11.90 -0.63 11.37
N TRP A 272 -12.03 0.58 11.93
CA TRP A 272 -10.91 1.31 12.49
C TRP A 272 -10.33 0.64 13.74
N LYS A 273 -9.03 0.38 13.72
CA LYS A 273 -8.20 -0.07 14.84
C LYS A 273 -7.18 1.02 15.20
N ILE A 274 -6.82 1.08 16.48
CA ILE A 274 -5.77 1.98 16.96
C ILE A 274 -4.42 1.35 16.63
N ASP A 275 -3.61 2.07 15.86
CA ASP A 275 -2.24 1.73 15.46
C ASP A 275 -1.85 0.24 15.42
N PRO A 276 -2.50 -0.56 14.57
CA PRO A 276 -2.20 -1.98 14.48
C PRO A 276 -0.87 -2.27 13.73
N ILE A 277 -0.16 -1.24 13.27
CA ILE A 277 1.09 -1.37 12.52
C ILE A 277 2.30 -1.20 13.44
N PHE A 278 2.32 -0.12 14.24
CA PHE A 278 3.46 0.22 15.08
C PHE A 278 3.28 -0.14 16.54
N HIS A 279 2.05 -0.50 16.97
CA HIS A 279 1.74 -0.88 18.35
C HIS A 279 2.18 0.19 19.37
N THR A 280 2.22 1.46 18.97
CA THR A 280 2.75 2.59 19.76
C THR A 280 2.02 2.70 21.10
N TYR A 281 0.73 2.35 21.14
CA TYR A 281 -0.15 2.51 22.28
C TYR A 281 -0.32 1.23 23.10
N ASP A 282 0.18 0.08 22.65
CA ASP A 282 -0.19 -1.21 23.25
C ASP A 282 0.37 -1.37 24.66
N ASN A 283 1.62 -0.96 24.90
CA ASN A 283 2.19 -0.94 26.25
C ASN A 283 1.36 -0.06 27.21
N LEU A 284 0.93 1.12 26.75
CA LEU A 284 0.08 2.02 27.54
C LEU A 284 -1.27 1.36 27.86
N ILE A 285 -1.91 0.74 26.87
CA ILE A 285 -3.18 0.03 27.02
C ILE A 285 -3.05 -1.14 28.00
N ASP A 286 -1.97 -1.92 27.90
CA ASP A 286 -1.70 -3.06 28.78
C ASP A 286 -1.36 -2.59 30.20
N GLU A 287 -0.65 -1.48 30.37
CA GLU A 287 -0.42 -0.89 31.69
C GLU A 287 -1.74 -0.41 32.33
N PHE A 288 -2.66 0.19 31.57
CA PHE A 288 -4.01 0.48 32.08
C PHE A 288 -4.73 -0.80 32.53
N LYS A 289 -4.70 -1.87 31.72
CA LYS A 289 -5.30 -3.17 32.07
C LYS A 289 -4.70 -3.76 33.36
N ASN A 290 -3.39 -3.69 33.51
CA ASN A 290 -2.67 -4.15 34.69
C ASN A 290 -3.02 -3.34 35.96
N ASN A 291 -3.50 -2.11 35.79
CA ASN A 291 -3.94 -1.22 36.87
C ASN A 291 -5.47 -1.14 37.01
N GLY A 292 -6.20 -2.17 36.58
CA GLY A 292 -7.61 -2.37 36.92
C GLY A 292 -8.62 -1.86 35.89
N TYR A 293 -8.15 -1.30 34.77
CA TYR A 293 -9.02 -0.91 33.67
C TYR A 293 -9.37 -2.10 32.76
N THR A 294 -10.50 -2.00 32.08
CA THR A 294 -11.07 -3.01 31.19
C THR A 294 -11.58 -2.33 29.91
N ILE A 295 -11.06 -2.77 28.76
CA ILE A 295 -11.49 -2.27 27.44
C ILE A 295 -13.00 -2.44 27.27
N GLY A 296 -13.68 -1.38 26.82
CA GLY A 296 -15.12 -1.38 26.56
C GLY A 296 -15.99 -1.18 27.80
N LYS A 297 -15.39 -1.02 28.99
CA LYS A 297 -16.09 -0.75 30.25
C LYS A 297 -15.68 0.59 30.86
N ASP A 298 -14.39 0.75 31.10
CA ASP A 298 -13.78 1.93 31.73
C ASP A 298 -12.46 2.34 31.03
N LEU A 299 -11.99 1.56 30.06
CA LEU A 299 -10.98 1.99 29.08
C LEU A 299 -11.56 1.92 27.67
N PHE A 300 -11.38 3.00 26.91
CA PHE A 300 -11.92 3.13 25.57
C PHE A 300 -10.86 3.66 24.62
N LEU A 301 -10.91 3.14 23.40
CA LEU A 301 -10.05 3.55 22.31
C LEU A 301 -10.90 4.39 21.35
N PHE A 302 -10.28 5.42 20.76
CA PHE A 302 -10.89 6.25 19.74
C PHE A 302 -10.02 6.30 18.49
N PRO A 303 -9.93 5.20 17.71
CA PRO A 303 -9.34 5.26 16.39
C PRO A 303 -10.27 6.06 15.46
N TYR A 304 -9.68 6.83 14.55
CA TYR A 304 -10.42 7.74 13.69
C TYR A 304 -9.77 7.90 12.31
N GLU A 305 -10.54 8.49 11.38
CA GLU A 305 -10.03 8.88 10.08
C GLU A 305 -9.09 10.08 10.23
N TRP A 306 -7.80 9.80 10.38
CA TRP A 306 -6.78 10.79 10.71
C TRP A 306 -6.50 11.78 9.57
N ARG A 307 -6.94 11.50 8.34
CA ARG A 307 -6.81 12.44 7.19
C ARG A 307 -7.84 13.57 7.24
N ASP A 308 -9.01 13.32 7.85
CA ASP A 308 -10.05 14.33 8.01
C ASP A 308 -9.61 15.43 8.99
N SER A 309 -10.18 16.64 8.84
CA SER A 309 -9.96 17.75 9.77
C SER A 309 -10.22 17.36 11.24
N ASN A 310 -9.37 17.85 12.13
CA ASN A 310 -9.54 17.75 13.59
C ASN A 310 -10.89 18.31 14.05
N SER A 311 -11.46 19.29 13.33
CA SER A 311 -12.81 19.83 13.60
C SER A 311 -13.91 18.80 13.33
N VAL A 312 -13.78 18.03 12.25
CA VAL A 312 -14.72 16.94 11.91
C VAL A 312 -14.59 15.81 12.94
N ASN A 313 -13.35 15.41 13.25
CA ASN A 313 -13.10 14.33 14.19
C ASN A 313 -13.44 14.71 15.64
N ALA A 314 -13.34 15.98 16.05
CA ALA A 314 -13.87 16.46 17.34
C ALA A 314 -15.40 16.27 17.46
N THR A 315 -16.14 16.37 16.35
CA THR A 315 -17.57 16.05 16.34
C THR A 315 -17.82 14.56 16.50
N LYS A 316 -16.97 13.69 15.91
CA LYS A 316 -17.03 12.23 16.13
C LYS A 316 -16.68 11.89 17.59
N LEU A 317 -15.69 12.56 18.19
CA LEU A 317 -15.31 12.39 19.60
C LEU A 317 -16.46 12.71 20.54
N LYS A 318 -17.22 13.79 20.29
CA LYS A 318 -18.44 14.12 21.05
C LYS A 318 -19.41 12.95 21.15
N TYR A 319 -19.73 12.31 20.02
CA TYR A 319 -20.66 11.17 20.00
C TYR A 319 -20.07 9.95 20.68
N ARG A 320 -18.76 9.72 20.51
CA ARG A 320 -18.06 8.64 21.19
C ARG A 320 -18.08 8.81 22.71
N ILE A 321 -17.81 10.02 23.23
CA ILE A 321 -17.87 10.30 24.68
C ILE A 321 -19.30 10.12 25.20
N ALA A 322 -20.33 10.55 24.45
CA ALA A 322 -21.72 10.32 24.84
C ALA A 322 -22.08 8.82 24.95
N GLU A 323 -21.58 7.99 24.02
CA GLU A 323 -21.72 6.53 24.08
C GLU A 323 -20.98 5.96 25.31
N ILE A 324 -19.73 6.36 25.53
CA ILE A 324 -18.91 5.93 26.67
C ILE A 324 -19.61 6.22 28.00
N LYS A 325 -20.15 7.42 28.17
CA LYS A 325 -20.90 7.82 29.37
C LYS A 325 -22.12 6.94 29.61
N THR A 326 -22.76 6.47 28.55
CA THR A 326 -23.89 5.54 28.62
C THR A 326 -23.45 4.14 29.04
N ILE A 327 -22.36 3.63 28.46
CA ILE A 327 -21.78 2.31 28.77
C ILE A 327 -21.24 2.27 30.20
N ALA A 328 -20.38 3.22 30.54
CA ALA A 328 -19.73 3.32 31.85
C ALA A 328 -20.67 3.78 32.96
N LYS A 329 -21.83 4.35 32.60
CA LYS A 329 -22.74 5.05 33.52
C LYS A 329 -21.98 6.07 34.35
N TRP A 330 -21.20 6.91 33.67
CA TRP A 330 -20.37 7.95 34.27
C TRP A 330 -20.59 9.28 33.54
N PRO A 331 -20.53 10.45 34.23
CA PRO A 331 -20.88 11.73 33.61
C PRO A 331 -19.76 12.35 32.78
N LYS A 332 -18.49 11.97 33.02
CA LYS A 332 -17.30 12.55 32.40
C LYS A 332 -16.32 11.46 31.93
N VAL A 333 -15.26 11.84 31.23
CA VAL A 333 -14.15 10.95 30.87
C VAL A 333 -12.82 11.66 31.07
N ASP A 334 -11.77 10.89 31.29
CA ASP A 334 -10.38 11.35 31.16
C ASP A 334 -9.89 11.07 29.73
N VAL A 335 -9.17 12.01 29.14
CA VAL A 335 -8.65 11.89 27.77
C VAL A 335 -7.13 11.84 27.80
N VAL A 336 -6.56 10.79 27.22
CA VAL A 336 -5.12 10.68 26.98
C VAL A 336 -4.91 10.74 25.47
N ALA A 337 -4.27 11.81 25.01
CA ALA A 337 -4.17 12.11 23.59
C ALA A 337 -2.72 12.31 23.18
N HIS A 338 -2.29 11.63 22.11
CA HIS A 338 -0.92 11.69 21.62
C HIS A 338 -0.83 12.52 20.34
N SER A 339 0.25 13.31 20.20
CA SER A 339 0.57 14.05 18.98
C SER A 339 -0.62 14.90 18.51
N MET A 340 -1.01 14.80 17.23
CA MET A 340 -2.19 15.44 16.65
C MET A 340 -3.51 15.13 17.39
N GLY A 341 -3.63 13.95 18.01
CA GLY A 341 -4.80 13.59 18.81
C GLY A 341 -5.07 14.58 19.94
N GLY A 342 -4.04 15.23 20.47
CA GLY A 342 -4.20 16.31 21.45
C GLY A 342 -4.83 17.57 20.87
N LEU A 343 -4.54 17.92 19.61
CA LEU A 343 -5.21 19.02 18.90
C LEU A 343 -6.69 18.71 18.67
N LEU A 344 -7.02 17.45 18.34
CA LEU A 344 -8.40 16.97 18.22
C LEU A 344 -9.14 17.08 19.56
N ALA A 345 -8.54 16.63 20.65
CA ALA A 345 -9.12 16.69 21.99
C ALA A 345 -9.36 18.15 22.42
N ARG A 346 -8.35 19.00 22.23
CA ARG A 346 -8.42 20.45 22.43
C ARG A 346 -9.54 21.07 21.61
N LYS A 347 -9.61 20.74 20.31
CA LYS A 347 -10.66 21.24 19.43
C LYS A 347 -12.06 20.90 19.92
N TYR A 348 -12.26 19.71 20.50
CA TYR A 348 -13.53 19.37 21.12
C TYR A 348 -13.84 20.26 22.32
N ILE A 349 -12.93 20.35 23.29
CA ILE A 349 -13.11 21.09 24.55
C ILE A 349 -13.31 22.60 24.32
N GLU A 350 -12.55 23.17 23.39
CA GLU A 350 -12.55 24.61 23.13
C GLU A 350 -13.72 25.05 22.21
N SER A 351 -14.47 24.09 21.66
CA SER A 351 -15.59 24.37 20.75
C SER A 351 -16.93 24.61 21.46
N ASN A 352 -17.87 25.23 20.73
CA ASN A 352 -19.24 25.41 21.20
C ASN A 352 -20.06 24.10 21.25
N ILE A 353 -19.51 22.98 20.77
CA ILE A 353 -20.17 21.66 20.84
C ILE A 353 -19.75 20.85 22.07
N TYR A 354 -18.79 21.35 22.86
CA TYR A 354 -18.35 20.73 24.10
C TYR A 354 -19.52 20.57 25.08
N GLN A 355 -19.62 19.41 25.74
CA GLN A 355 -20.73 19.10 26.64
C GLN A 355 -20.34 19.11 28.12
N ASN A 356 -19.19 19.70 28.46
CA ASN A 356 -18.64 19.71 29.82
C ASN A 356 -18.48 18.29 30.40
N ASP A 357 -17.97 17.38 29.57
CA ASP A 357 -17.91 15.95 29.82
C ASP A 357 -16.51 15.35 29.71
N VAL A 358 -15.48 16.20 29.67
CA VAL A 358 -14.10 15.83 29.93
C VAL A 358 -13.72 16.32 31.32
N ASP A 359 -13.08 15.47 32.12
CA ASP A 359 -12.58 15.79 33.46
C ASP A 359 -11.11 16.20 33.40
N GLN A 360 -10.26 15.31 32.90
CA GLN A 360 -8.84 15.56 32.64
C GLN A 360 -8.49 15.40 31.16
N LEU A 361 -7.55 16.22 30.70
CA LEU A 361 -6.86 16.07 29.43
C LEU A 361 -5.37 15.89 29.71
N ILE A 362 -4.80 14.78 29.24
CA ILE A 362 -3.35 14.55 29.21
C ILE A 362 -2.93 14.51 27.76
N THR A 363 -2.07 15.44 27.35
CA THR A 363 -1.46 15.42 26.02
C THR A 363 -0.04 14.88 26.07
N LEU A 364 0.33 14.07 25.07
CA LEU A 364 1.67 13.52 24.90
C LEU A 364 2.26 14.09 23.61
N GLY A 365 3.28 14.95 23.70
CA GLY A 365 3.97 15.49 22.52
C GLY A 365 3.08 16.30 21.56
N THR A 366 2.03 16.96 22.02
CA THR A 366 1.07 17.61 21.10
C THR A 366 1.64 18.89 20.45
N PRO A 367 1.60 19.03 19.11
CA PRO A 367 2.13 20.19 18.40
C PRO A 367 1.18 21.39 18.48
N ASN A 368 1.09 22.04 19.64
CA ASN A 368 0.11 23.12 19.87
C ASN A 368 0.31 24.34 18.96
N TYR A 369 1.51 24.58 18.44
CA TYR A 369 1.80 25.60 17.43
C TYR A 369 2.18 24.99 16.07
N GLY A 370 1.92 23.69 15.86
CA GLY A 370 2.26 22.93 14.65
C GLY A 370 3.64 22.29 14.69
N SER A 371 3.94 21.49 13.66
CA SER A 371 5.24 20.83 13.47
C SER A 371 5.73 21.08 12.03
N PRO A 372 6.95 21.64 11.85
CA PRO A 372 7.54 21.82 10.54
C PRO A 372 7.69 20.51 9.74
N GLU A 373 7.84 19.35 10.41
CA GLU A 373 8.03 18.04 9.76
C GLU A 373 6.94 17.72 8.72
N ILE A 374 5.72 18.25 8.87
CA ILE A 374 4.60 18.01 7.95
C ILE A 374 4.71 18.77 6.62
N TYR A 375 5.59 19.78 6.53
CA TYR A 375 5.69 20.68 5.38
C TYR A 375 5.95 19.96 4.04
N PRO A 376 6.90 19.02 3.93
CA PRO A 376 7.14 18.31 2.67
C PRO A 376 5.94 17.47 2.21
N LEU A 377 5.20 16.87 3.13
CA LEU A 377 3.99 16.11 2.82
C LEU A 377 2.93 17.03 2.22
N TRP A 378 2.74 18.21 2.81
CA TRP A 378 1.73 19.18 2.36
C TRP A 378 2.05 19.85 1.01
N GLU A 379 3.31 20.19 0.77
CA GLU A 379 3.72 20.90 -0.45
C GLU A 379 3.95 19.98 -1.65
N ALA A 380 4.27 18.71 -1.44
CA ALA A 380 4.63 17.81 -2.55
C ALA A 380 4.42 16.30 -2.29
N GLY A 381 3.79 15.89 -1.18
CA GLY A 381 3.73 14.47 -0.81
C GLY A 381 5.09 13.87 -0.43
N GLY A 382 6.01 14.73 0.02
CA GLY A 382 7.33 14.34 0.52
C GLY A 382 7.26 13.68 1.90
N ALA A 383 8.31 12.94 2.24
CA ALA A 383 8.46 12.28 3.54
C ALA A 383 9.89 12.42 4.05
N ILE A 384 10.02 12.63 5.36
CA ILE A 384 11.30 12.65 6.09
C ILE A 384 11.13 11.76 7.33
N GLY A 385 11.99 10.76 7.50
CA GLY A 385 11.91 9.80 8.61
C GLY A 385 11.10 8.53 8.30
N MET A 386 11.30 7.48 9.10
CA MET A 386 10.79 6.12 8.85
C MET A 386 9.25 6.04 8.85
N SER A 387 8.59 6.63 9.85
CA SER A 387 7.12 6.64 9.95
C SER A 387 6.47 7.35 8.75
N GLN A 388 7.05 8.46 8.30
CA GLN A 388 6.59 9.21 7.13
C GLN A 388 6.83 8.43 5.82
N VAL A 389 7.91 7.65 5.71
CA VAL A 389 8.16 6.79 4.54
C VAL A 389 7.10 5.71 4.43
N ILE A 390 6.75 5.04 5.54
CA ILE A 390 5.68 4.04 5.55
C ILE A 390 4.33 4.68 5.24
N MET A 391 4.03 5.82 5.87
CA MET A 391 2.80 6.57 5.58
C MET A 391 2.75 6.99 4.10
N LYS A 392 3.87 7.38 3.49
CA LYS A 392 3.96 7.72 2.07
C LYS A 392 3.66 6.51 1.18
N LYS A 393 4.19 5.32 1.48
CA LYS A 393 3.86 4.08 0.73
C LYS A 393 2.37 3.77 0.85
N PHE A 394 1.80 3.89 2.05
CA PHE A 394 0.37 3.71 2.27
C PHE A 394 -0.48 4.68 1.44
N LEU A 395 -0.17 5.98 1.50
CA LEU A 395 -0.87 7.00 0.72
C LEU A 395 -0.70 6.80 -0.80
N ALA A 396 0.41 6.19 -1.24
CA ALA A 396 0.67 5.91 -2.65
C ALA A 396 -0.23 4.79 -3.16
N GLN A 397 -0.41 3.74 -2.36
CA GLN A 397 -1.36 2.67 -2.66
C GLN A 397 -2.79 3.23 -2.75
N GLU A 398 -3.24 4.02 -1.77
CA GLU A 398 -4.58 4.62 -1.81
C GLU A 398 -4.79 5.60 -2.97
N MET A 399 -3.74 6.35 -3.32
CA MET A 399 -3.74 7.23 -4.49
C MET A 399 -3.98 6.43 -5.77
N GLU A 400 -3.30 5.29 -5.93
CA GLU A 400 -3.50 4.38 -7.07
C GLU A 400 -4.91 3.81 -7.10
N GLU A 401 -5.44 3.30 -5.97
CA GLU A 401 -6.83 2.79 -5.86
C GLU A 401 -7.87 3.85 -6.23
N ALA A 402 -7.64 5.09 -5.79
CA ALA A 402 -8.57 6.18 -6.06
C ALA A 402 -8.36 6.82 -7.46
N GLY A 403 -7.42 6.32 -8.25
CA GLY A 403 -7.18 6.73 -9.63
C GLY A 403 -6.54 8.12 -9.78
N TYR A 404 -5.74 8.56 -8.81
CA TYR A 404 -4.99 9.81 -8.89
C TYR A 404 -3.62 9.60 -9.55
N GLU A 405 -3.20 10.54 -10.40
CA GLU A 405 -1.94 10.42 -11.15
C GLU A 405 -0.70 10.72 -10.29
N THR A 406 -0.83 11.56 -9.28
CA THR A 406 0.28 11.94 -8.40
C THR A 406 -0.15 12.11 -6.95
N MET A 407 0.80 11.90 -6.03
CA MET A 407 0.57 12.03 -4.59
C MET A 407 0.09 13.43 -4.22
N PHE A 408 0.63 14.46 -4.88
CA PHE A 408 0.22 15.83 -4.66
C PHE A 408 -1.24 16.06 -5.03
N GLU A 409 -1.68 15.53 -6.18
CA GLU A 409 -3.10 15.60 -6.56
C GLU A 409 -3.99 14.89 -5.55
N TYR A 410 -3.60 13.71 -5.07
CA TYR A 410 -4.34 12.97 -4.05
C TYR A 410 -4.46 13.79 -2.76
N ILE A 411 -3.34 14.27 -2.21
CA ILE A 411 -3.32 15.03 -0.96
C ILE A 411 -4.17 16.31 -1.03
N ARG A 412 -4.29 16.94 -2.21
CA ARG A 412 -5.08 18.17 -2.39
C ARG A 412 -6.54 17.91 -2.76
N LYS A 413 -6.84 16.91 -3.59
CA LYS A 413 -8.20 16.59 -4.08
C LYS A 413 -8.97 15.67 -3.12
N ARG A 414 -8.27 14.73 -2.46
CA ARG A 414 -8.70 14.07 -1.22
C ARG A 414 -7.98 14.81 -0.08
N PRO A 415 -8.43 16.02 0.30
CA PRO A 415 -7.69 16.88 1.21
C PRO A 415 -7.36 16.12 2.49
N ILE A 416 -6.06 15.93 2.75
CA ILE A 416 -5.57 15.53 4.08
C ILE A 416 -5.57 16.81 4.93
N SER A 417 -6.77 17.28 5.28
CA SER A 417 -6.95 18.56 5.98
C SER A 417 -6.17 18.60 7.29
N SER A 418 -6.03 17.46 7.96
CA SER A 418 -5.23 17.35 9.17
C SER A 418 -3.75 17.68 8.98
N ALA A 419 -3.15 17.37 7.81
CA ALA A 419 -1.77 17.75 7.50
C ALA A 419 -1.63 19.28 7.39
N GLN A 420 -2.62 19.96 6.79
CA GLN A 420 -2.67 21.42 6.77
C GLN A 420 -2.80 22.01 8.18
N GLU A 421 -3.66 21.39 9.01
CA GLU A 421 -3.90 21.81 10.39
C GLU A 421 -2.71 21.54 11.33
N LEU A 422 -1.70 20.79 10.88
CA LEU A 422 -0.43 20.57 11.58
C LEU A 422 0.67 21.55 11.16
N LEU A 423 0.52 22.31 10.08
CA LEU A 423 1.52 23.28 9.65
C LEU A 423 1.74 24.34 10.75
N PRO A 424 2.99 24.77 11.01
CA PRO A 424 3.22 25.75 12.04
C PRO A 424 2.52 27.09 11.79
N ASN A 425 2.05 27.72 12.87
CA ASN A 425 1.51 29.09 12.85
C ASN A 425 2.55 30.14 13.28
N TYR A 426 3.83 29.84 13.05
CA TYR A 426 4.99 30.69 13.32
C TYR A 426 6.03 30.57 12.19
N GLU A 427 7.10 31.35 12.25
CA GLU A 427 8.17 31.36 11.24
C GLU A 427 9.04 30.09 11.29
N TYR A 428 8.94 29.23 10.29
CA TYR A 428 9.70 27.99 10.12
C TYR A 428 10.35 27.82 8.74
N LEU A 429 10.26 28.81 7.84
CA LEU A 429 10.79 28.72 6.46
C LEU A 429 11.77 29.87 6.24
N TYR A 430 12.97 29.54 5.79
CA TYR A 430 14.04 30.49 5.52
C TYR A 430 14.38 30.52 4.03
N ASP A 431 14.07 31.63 3.36
CA ASP A 431 14.39 31.84 1.95
C ASP A 431 15.89 32.15 1.82
N THR A 432 16.64 31.18 1.29
CA THR A 432 18.09 31.29 1.13
C THR A 432 18.47 32.26 0.02
N ASP A 433 17.65 32.40 -1.03
CA ASP A 433 17.91 33.31 -2.15
C ASP A 433 17.73 34.77 -1.72
N ALA A 434 16.69 35.04 -0.92
CA ALA A 434 16.43 36.36 -0.36
C ALA A 434 17.20 36.62 0.95
N ASN A 435 17.85 35.61 1.51
CA ASN A 435 18.55 35.61 2.79
C ASN A 435 17.70 36.22 3.92
N LYS A 436 16.45 35.75 4.04
CA LYS A 436 15.48 36.20 5.04
C LYS A 436 14.48 35.08 5.38
N PRO A 437 13.92 35.05 6.60
CA PRO A 437 12.77 34.20 6.89
C PRO A 437 11.55 34.67 6.08
N LEU A 438 10.68 33.73 5.70
CA LEU A 438 9.32 34.05 5.30
C LEU A 438 8.50 34.34 6.57
N ILE A 439 7.65 35.38 6.54
CA ILE A 439 6.99 35.93 7.74
C ILE A 439 5.54 35.47 7.77
N TYR A 440 5.14 34.69 8.77
CA TYR A 440 3.74 34.29 8.93
C TYR A 440 2.80 35.51 9.10
N PRO A 441 1.65 35.60 8.42
CA PRO A 441 1.11 34.70 7.38
C PRO A 441 1.42 35.14 5.93
N ALA A 442 2.26 36.16 5.73
CA ALA A 442 2.54 36.75 4.41
C ALA A 442 3.57 35.93 3.62
N ASP A 443 3.24 35.61 2.36
CA ASP A 443 4.06 34.71 1.53
C ASP A 443 4.28 33.34 2.19
N TYR A 444 3.28 32.86 2.95
CA TYR A 444 3.37 31.71 3.86
C TYR A 444 2.11 30.83 3.80
N PRO A 445 2.19 29.50 4.00
CA PRO A 445 1.01 28.68 4.20
C PRO A 445 0.32 29.05 5.53
N VAL A 446 -0.97 29.38 5.47
CA VAL A 446 -1.75 29.83 6.63
C VAL A 446 -2.44 28.66 7.32
N ASN A 447 -2.31 28.55 8.64
CA ASN A 447 -3.01 27.57 9.45
C ASN A 447 -4.12 28.23 10.29
N VAL A 448 -5.25 28.46 9.63
CA VAL A 448 -6.45 29.06 10.25
C VAL A 448 -7.00 28.19 11.39
N PHE A 449 -6.75 26.87 11.39
CA PHE A 449 -7.19 26.00 12.48
C PHE A 449 -6.44 26.31 13.76
N LEU A 450 -5.10 26.34 13.74
CA LEU A 450 -4.29 26.65 14.91
C LEU A 450 -4.45 28.09 15.37
N ASP A 451 -4.58 29.05 14.44
CA ASP A 451 -4.88 30.45 14.79
C ASP A 451 -6.18 30.57 15.60
N ASN A 452 -7.23 29.87 15.15
CA ASN A 452 -8.49 29.85 15.88
C ASN A 452 -8.37 29.07 17.19
N LEU A 453 -7.73 27.89 17.17
CA LEU A 453 -7.59 27.06 18.36
C LEU A 453 -6.79 27.77 19.46
N ASN A 454 -5.78 28.56 19.11
CA ASN A 454 -4.92 29.27 20.06
C ASN A 454 -5.38 30.70 20.34
N SER A 455 -6.57 31.11 19.89
CA SER A 455 -7.16 32.39 20.27
C SER A 455 -7.49 32.45 21.77
N GLU A 456 -7.34 33.64 22.37
CA GLU A 456 -7.58 33.87 23.81
C GLU A 456 -8.93 33.30 24.29
N ASP A 457 -10.01 33.58 23.56
CA ASP A 457 -11.37 33.09 23.87
C ASP A 457 -11.50 31.55 23.89
N ASN A 458 -10.70 30.84 23.09
CA ASN A 458 -10.75 29.38 23.02
C ASN A 458 -9.87 28.75 24.09
N VAL A 459 -8.64 29.24 24.27
CA VAL A 459 -7.72 28.69 25.26
C VAL A 459 -8.21 28.91 26.69
N GLU A 460 -8.98 29.99 26.96
CA GLU A 460 -9.60 30.21 28.28
C GLU A 460 -10.56 29.07 28.66
N LYS A 461 -11.20 28.41 27.68
CA LYS A 461 -12.14 27.29 27.94
C LYS A 461 -11.44 26.06 28.51
N LEU A 462 -10.13 25.90 28.25
CA LEU A 462 -9.33 24.80 28.82
C LEU A 462 -9.25 24.88 30.35
N THR A 463 -9.46 26.05 30.96
CA THR A 463 -9.48 26.20 32.43
C THR A 463 -10.59 25.41 33.11
N ASN A 464 -11.61 24.95 32.35
CA ASN A 464 -12.70 24.11 32.87
C ASN A 464 -12.34 22.61 32.95
N VAL A 465 -11.21 22.20 32.38
CA VAL A 465 -10.67 20.83 32.37
C VAL A 465 -9.35 20.84 33.12
N GLU A 466 -8.98 19.76 33.80
CA GLU A 466 -7.62 19.64 34.35
C GLU A 466 -6.69 19.23 33.21
N TYR A 467 -5.78 20.12 32.81
CA TYR A 467 -4.96 19.93 31.60
C TYR A 467 -3.48 19.73 31.95
N ILE A 468 -2.95 18.55 31.62
CA ILE A 468 -1.55 18.18 31.78
C ILE A 468 -0.90 18.01 30.41
N LYS A 469 0.27 18.64 30.23
CA LYS A 469 1.11 18.48 29.05
C LYS A 469 2.32 17.60 29.38
N ILE A 470 2.42 16.42 28.78
CA ILE A 470 3.64 15.61 28.78
C ILE A 470 4.41 15.92 27.49
N ILE A 471 5.60 16.46 27.65
CA ILE A 471 6.43 17.05 26.60
C ILE A 471 7.65 16.15 26.44
N GLY A 472 7.88 15.66 25.22
CA GLY A 472 9.11 14.94 24.90
C GLY A 472 10.28 15.90 24.63
N LYS A 473 11.48 15.42 24.92
CA LYS A 473 12.75 16.04 24.56
C LYS A 473 13.76 14.92 24.25
N VAL A 474 14.69 15.16 23.34
CA VAL A 474 15.84 14.27 23.12
C VAL A 474 17.16 15.04 23.29
N ASP A 475 18.12 14.45 24.00
CA ASP A 475 19.37 15.07 24.45
C ASP A 475 20.46 15.26 23.34
N SER A 476 20.10 15.30 22.05
CA SER A 476 20.93 15.48 20.83
C SER A 476 21.49 14.21 20.13
N ASP A 477 21.84 14.37 18.84
CA ASP A 477 21.93 13.44 17.69
C ASP A 477 20.59 13.10 16.98
N LYS A 478 19.45 13.23 17.66
CA LYS A 478 18.10 13.19 17.05
C LYS A 478 17.52 14.59 17.01
N SER A 479 17.95 15.43 16.07
CA SER A 479 17.45 16.80 15.98
C SER A 479 15.96 16.84 15.63
N THR A 480 15.21 17.73 16.27
CA THR A 480 13.83 18.01 15.85
C THR A 480 13.84 19.04 14.75
N ILE A 481 13.06 18.82 13.69
CA ILE A 481 12.93 19.79 12.61
C ILE A 481 12.15 21.00 13.15
N VAL A 482 12.83 22.14 13.26
CA VAL A 482 12.25 23.43 13.67
C VAL A 482 11.99 24.36 12.49
N GLY A 483 12.49 24.01 11.29
CA GLY A 483 12.22 24.74 10.06
C GLY A 483 12.93 24.17 8.83
N PHE A 484 12.86 24.89 7.70
CA PHE A 484 13.56 24.54 6.46
C PHE A 484 14.22 25.76 5.81
N ASP A 485 15.45 25.57 5.35
CA ASP A 485 16.09 26.37 4.32
C ASP A 485 15.49 26.01 2.95
N ILE A 486 14.91 27.00 2.29
CA ILE A 486 14.18 26.84 1.03
C ILE A 486 14.73 27.77 -0.06
N ILE A 487 14.60 27.32 -1.31
CA ILE A 487 14.83 28.11 -2.52
C ILE A 487 13.54 28.29 -3.30
N LYS A 488 13.45 29.35 -4.10
CA LYS A 488 12.32 29.53 -5.02
C LYS A 488 12.49 28.67 -6.24
N THR A 489 11.41 27.99 -6.65
CA THR A 489 11.40 27.15 -7.85
C THR A 489 10.15 27.41 -8.67
N ASP A 490 10.23 27.18 -9.97
CA ASP A 490 9.08 27.22 -10.87
C ASP A 490 8.61 25.78 -11.13
N MET A 491 7.87 25.22 -10.16
CA MET A 491 7.30 23.86 -10.21
C MET A 491 5.76 23.86 -10.22
N GLY A 492 5.15 24.94 -10.67
CA GLY A 492 3.69 25.08 -10.72
C GLY A 492 3.07 25.12 -9.31
N GLU A 493 2.18 24.17 -9.01
CA GLU A 493 1.52 24.07 -7.70
C GLU A 493 2.37 23.34 -6.65
N LEU A 494 3.40 22.61 -7.07
CA LEU A 494 4.34 21.94 -6.16
C LEU A 494 5.29 22.97 -5.57
N TRP A 495 5.53 22.86 -4.25
CA TRP A 495 6.48 23.74 -3.54
C TRP A 495 6.17 25.22 -3.72
N GLN A 496 4.88 25.58 -3.72
CA GLN A 496 4.39 26.95 -3.86
C GLN A 496 5.07 27.89 -2.85
N HIS A 497 5.43 27.39 -1.67
CA HIS A 497 6.04 28.17 -0.60
C HIS A 497 7.55 27.95 -0.46
N GLY A 498 8.18 27.24 -1.40
CA GLY A 498 9.63 27.04 -1.48
C GLY A 498 10.06 25.58 -1.39
N TYR A 499 11.11 25.23 -2.14
CA TYR A 499 11.67 23.89 -2.17
C TYR A 499 12.82 23.75 -1.17
N PRO A 500 12.80 22.78 -0.25
CA PRO A 500 13.89 22.57 0.70
C PRO A 500 15.21 22.27 -0.01
N VAL A 501 16.28 22.94 0.41
CA VAL A 501 17.60 22.81 -0.21
C VAL A 501 18.11 21.37 -0.05
N GLY A 502 18.42 20.68 -1.15
CA GLY A 502 18.96 19.31 -1.11
C GLY A 502 17.91 18.21 -0.86
N PHE A 503 16.63 18.51 -1.05
CA PHE A 503 15.54 17.52 -0.93
C PHE A 503 15.60 16.42 -2.02
N GLU A 504 16.34 16.64 -3.12
CA GLU A 504 16.58 15.70 -4.23
C GLU A 504 17.31 14.42 -3.80
N ILE A 505 18.04 14.44 -2.67
CA ILE A 505 18.96 13.35 -2.30
C ILE A 505 18.19 12.24 -1.58
N PRO A 506 18.23 10.98 -2.06
CA PRO A 506 17.61 9.84 -1.39
C PRO A 506 18.26 9.59 -0.02
N LEU A 507 17.50 9.83 1.05
CA LEU A 507 17.70 9.49 2.46
C LEU A 507 18.97 9.98 3.19
N ILE A 508 19.94 10.64 2.52
CA ILE A 508 21.19 11.07 3.15
C ILE A 508 21.34 12.60 3.12
N GLY A 509 21.55 13.21 4.30
CA GLY A 509 21.79 14.64 4.51
C GLY A 509 20.61 15.39 5.12
N ASP A 510 20.83 16.65 5.56
CA ASP A 510 19.84 17.43 6.31
C ASP A 510 18.61 17.84 5.46
N ARG A 511 18.66 17.72 4.12
CA ARG A 511 17.56 18.08 3.17
C ARG A 511 16.97 19.48 3.40
N GLY A 512 17.82 20.41 3.84
CA GLY A 512 17.43 21.78 4.15
C GLY A 512 16.71 21.91 5.49
N ALA A 513 16.58 20.84 6.28
CA ALA A 513 15.97 20.89 7.60
C ALA A 513 16.85 21.66 8.59
N ILE A 514 16.23 22.60 9.28
CA ILE A 514 16.82 23.33 10.41
C ILE A 514 16.49 22.54 11.67
N SER A 515 17.53 22.20 12.42
CA SER A 515 17.48 21.35 13.60
C SER A 515 17.39 22.17 14.90
N GLY A 516 16.58 21.71 15.86
CA GLY A 516 16.46 22.33 17.19
C GLY A 516 15.91 21.39 18.26
N ASP A 517 15.60 21.95 19.43
CA ASP A 517 15.07 21.23 20.59
C ASP A 517 13.63 20.72 20.35
N GLY A 518 13.36 19.48 20.75
CA GLY A 518 12.05 18.84 20.68
C GLY A 518 12.16 17.33 20.91
N ASP A 519 11.13 16.59 20.53
CA ASP A 519 11.04 15.13 20.72
C ASP A 519 11.39 14.30 19.46
N GLY A 520 11.93 14.95 18.43
CA GLY A 520 12.22 14.36 17.12
C GLY A 520 11.14 14.65 16.07
N THR A 521 9.93 15.05 16.50
CA THR A 521 8.83 15.42 15.58
C THR A 521 8.25 16.79 15.90
N VAL A 522 8.04 17.09 17.18
CA VAL A 522 7.40 18.33 17.64
C VAL A 522 8.44 19.21 18.33
N PRO A 523 8.65 20.45 17.84
CA PRO A 523 9.53 21.42 18.50
C PRO A 523 9.11 21.66 19.95
N LEU A 524 10.09 21.79 20.84
CA LEU A 524 9.87 21.97 22.28
C LEU A 524 9.00 23.21 22.57
N SER A 525 9.18 24.30 21.82
CA SER A 525 8.36 25.51 21.92
C SER A 525 6.90 25.27 21.55
N SER A 526 6.65 24.46 20.52
CA SER A 526 5.30 24.06 20.07
C SER A 526 4.62 23.13 21.06
N ALA A 527 5.34 22.11 21.57
CA ALA A 527 4.80 21.21 22.57
C ALA A 527 4.46 21.95 23.88
N LYS A 528 5.42 22.71 24.41
CA LYS A 528 5.29 23.42 25.69
C LYS A 528 4.23 24.52 25.66
N SER A 529 4.22 25.32 24.58
CA SER A 529 3.23 26.37 24.30
C SER A 529 2.84 27.16 25.55
N VAL A 530 3.78 27.94 26.08
CA VAL A 530 3.67 28.56 27.42
C VAL A 530 2.47 29.50 27.59
N GLU A 531 1.92 30.03 26.50
CA GLU A 531 0.73 30.91 26.53
C GLU A 531 -0.58 30.12 26.63
N ILE A 532 -0.56 28.82 26.35
CA ILE A 532 -1.73 27.94 26.44
C ILE A 532 -1.78 27.38 27.87
N PRO A 533 -2.85 27.67 28.64
CA PRO A 533 -2.93 27.31 30.04
C PRO A 533 -2.86 25.80 30.24
N SER A 534 -2.18 25.37 31.31
CA SER A 534 -2.16 23.99 31.78
C SER A 534 -1.96 23.99 33.30
N ASP A 535 -2.50 22.98 33.98
CA ASP A 535 -2.34 22.80 35.43
C ASP A 535 -0.97 22.20 35.78
N ASN A 536 -0.34 21.50 34.83
CA ASN A 536 1.01 20.96 34.96
C ASN A 536 1.66 20.68 33.60
N TYR A 537 2.99 20.69 33.56
CA TYR A 537 3.76 20.12 32.46
C TYR A 537 4.85 19.19 32.99
N LEU A 538 5.10 18.10 32.27
CA LEU A 538 6.13 17.11 32.56
C LEU A 538 7.02 16.99 31.33
N GLU A 539 8.29 17.37 31.45
CA GLU A 539 9.27 17.21 30.38
C GLU A 539 10.00 15.87 30.57
N LEU A 540 9.93 15.00 29.57
CA LEU A 540 10.53 13.67 29.57
C LEU A 540 11.54 13.53 28.43
N ASN A 541 12.67 12.90 28.70
CA ASN A 541 13.75 12.72 27.72
C ASN A 541 13.54 11.48 26.83
N PHE A 542 12.48 11.50 26.00
CA PHE A 542 12.11 10.41 25.09
C PHE A 542 11.72 10.95 23.72
N SER A 543 11.85 10.10 22.70
CA SER A 543 11.41 10.40 21.34
C SER A 543 9.88 10.46 21.24
N HIS A 544 9.37 11.13 20.21
CA HIS A 544 7.94 11.34 19.99
C HIS A 544 7.15 10.02 20.01
N SER A 545 7.57 9.04 19.22
CA SER A 545 6.91 7.72 19.14
C SER A 545 7.01 6.92 20.44
N ASP A 546 8.03 7.16 21.27
CA ASP A 546 8.19 6.44 22.53
C ASP A 546 7.29 6.98 23.65
N LEU A 547 6.74 8.19 23.51
CA LEU A 547 6.01 8.88 24.58
C LEU A 547 4.85 8.06 25.15
N PRO A 548 3.95 7.45 24.36
CA PRO A 548 2.85 6.65 24.93
C PRO A 548 3.33 5.50 25.82
N THR A 549 4.40 4.80 25.41
CA THR A 549 5.00 3.72 26.22
C THR A 549 5.75 4.27 27.42
N LYS A 550 6.63 5.27 27.23
CA LYS A 550 7.54 5.75 28.28
C LYS A 550 6.85 6.61 29.34
N ALA A 551 5.78 7.30 28.98
CA ALA A 551 5.00 8.10 29.91
C ALA A 551 3.92 7.30 30.65
N GLN A 552 3.77 5.99 30.42
CA GLN A 552 2.65 5.20 30.95
C GLN A 552 2.48 5.30 32.48
N LYS A 553 3.59 5.30 33.23
CA LYS A 553 3.56 5.49 34.69
C LYS A 553 3.13 6.89 35.09
N ASP A 554 3.58 7.91 34.35
CA ASP A 554 3.26 9.31 34.63
C ASP A 554 1.80 9.61 34.31
N VAL A 555 1.27 9.03 33.21
CA VAL A 555 -0.15 9.08 32.85
C VAL A 555 -0.99 8.44 33.96
N LEU A 556 -0.70 7.20 34.35
CA LEU A 556 -1.47 6.51 35.39
C LEU A 556 -1.35 7.16 36.77
N GLU A 557 -0.16 7.62 37.16
CA GLU A 557 0.01 8.36 38.42
C GLU A 557 -0.80 9.65 38.41
N THR A 558 -0.86 10.36 37.28
CA THR A 558 -1.67 11.58 37.15
C THR A 558 -3.15 11.27 37.31
N LEU A 559 -3.66 10.25 36.63
CA LEU A 559 -5.09 9.90 36.63
C LEU A 559 -5.56 9.25 37.93
N THR A 560 -4.70 8.47 38.60
CA THR A 560 -5.10 7.61 39.74
C THR A 560 -4.45 8.00 41.07
N ASN A 561 -3.45 8.88 41.05
CA ASN A 561 -2.56 9.18 42.18
C ASN A 561 -1.78 7.96 42.71
N VAL A 562 -1.73 6.87 41.94
CA VAL A 562 -0.95 5.67 42.25
C VAL A 562 0.04 5.44 41.13
N ARG A 563 1.34 5.51 41.43
CA ARG A 563 2.38 5.21 40.44
C ARG A 563 2.51 3.69 40.30
N PRO A 564 2.39 3.11 39.09
CA PRO A 564 2.59 1.69 38.88
C PRO A 564 3.98 1.21 39.30
N THR A 565 4.08 -0.02 39.82
CA THR A 565 5.35 -0.59 40.32
C THR A 565 6.22 -1.19 39.22
N SER A 566 5.63 -1.58 38.10
CA SER A 566 6.28 -2.15 36.91
C SER A 566 5.99 -1.30 35.68
N GLU A 567 6.76 -1.48 34.61
CA GLU A 567 6.49 -0.93 33.28
C GLU A 567 6.23 -2.09 32.33
N VAL A 568 5.16 -2.01 31.53
CA VAL A 568 4.97 -2.89 30.37
C VAL A 568 5.88 -2.42 29.23
N THR A 569 6.65 -3.35 28.65
CA THR A 569 7.52 -3.09 27.48
C THR A 569 7.47 -4.25 26.49
N ASP A 570 6.35 -4.98 26.47
CA ASP A 570 6.20 -6.22 25.73
C ASP A 570 6.17 -5.98 24.21
N TRP A 571 5.71 -4.79 23.80
CA TRP A 571 5.55 -4.39 22.39
C TRP A 571 6.73 -3.56 21.87
N LEU A 572 7.95 -4.12 21.88
CA LEU A 572 9.10 -3.47 21.25
C LEU A 572 9.30 -3.96 19.81
N ILE A 573 8.89 -3.14 18.84
CA ILE A 573 9.07 -3.43 17.41
C ILE A 573 10.37 -2.79 16.94
N LYS A 574 11.35 -3.62 16.59
CA LYS A 574 12.63 -3.17 16.01
C LYS A 574 12.65 -3.28 14.50
N ASN A 575 12.00 -4.33 13.99
CA ASN A 575 11.96 -4.65 12.58
C ASN A 575 10.49 -4.84 12.16
N ILE A 576 10.12 -4.45 10.95
CA ILE A 576 8.80 -4.71 10.37
C ILE A 576 8.99 -5.23 8.96
N LEU A 577 8.42 -6.39 8.67
CA LEU A 577 8.21 -6.85 7.30
C LEU A 577 6.84 -6.37 6.82
N GLN A 578 6.82 -5.66 5.70
CA GLN A 578 5.63 -5.20 5.01
C GLN A 578 5.47 -5.95 3.70
N THR A 579 4.25 -6.29 3.34
CA THR A 579 3.94 -6.89 2.04
C THR A 579 2.71 -6.21 1.46
N TRP A 580 2.90 -5.56 0.31
CA TRP A 580 1.90 -4.82 -0.42
C TRP A 580 1.52 -5.62 -1.66
N ALA A 581 0.23 -5.91 -1.82
CA ALA A 581 -0.30 -6.52 -3.04
C ALA A 581 -1.07 -5.46 -3.82
N HIS A 582 -0.62 -5.21 -5.04
CA HIS A 582 -1.34 -4.39 -6.00
C HIS A 582 -2.19 -5.32 -6.86
N SER A 583 -3.49 -5.00 -6.94
CA SER A 583 -4.53 -5.76 -7.63
C SER A 583 -4.13 -6.20 -9.05
N PRO A 584 -4.70 -7.29 -9.60
CA PRO A 584 -5.85 -8.05 -9.06
C PRO A 584 -5.45 -9.43 -8.53
N VAL A 585 -4.83 -9.45 -7.34
CA VAL A 585 -4.50 -10.67 -6.58
C VAL A 585 -4.76 -10.47 -5.10
N ASP A 586 -5.19 -11.54 -4.44
CA ASP A 586 -5.20 -11.63 -2.98
C ASP A 586 -3.91 -12.29 -2.49
N ILE A 587 -3.42 -11.94 -1.29
CA ILE A 587 -2.15 -12.47 -0.76
C ILE A 587 -2.28 -13.32 0.50
N GLN A 588 -1.39 -14.31 0.58
CA GLN A 588 -1.13 -15.12 1.76
C GLN A 588 0.39 -15.23 1.97
N ILE A 589 0.85 -15.01 3.20
CA ILE A 589 2.26 -15.16 3.59
C ILE A 589 2.39 -16.34 4.55
N ILE A 590 3.39 -17.19 4.33
CA ILE A 590 3.75 -18.29 5.23
C ILE A 590 5.17 -18.05 5.75
N SER A 591 5.32 -17.91 7.07
CA SER A 591 6.63 -17.70 7.71
C SER A 591 7.51 -18.96 7.70
N PRO A 592 8.81 -18.84 8.01
CA PRO A 592 9.71 -19.98 8.18
C PRO A 592 9.22 -21.00 9.23
N THR A 593 8.49 -20.52 10.24
CA THR A 593 7.85 -21.36 11.28
C THR A 593 6.44 -21.85 10.93
N ASN A 594 6.02 -21.72 9.67
CA ASN A 594 4.69 -22.11 9.14
C ASN A 594 3.50 -21.33 9.74
N LYS A 595 3.72 -20.12 10.25
CA LYS A 595 2.62 -19.21 10.59
C LYS A 595 2.07 -18.60 9.30
N LYS A 596 0.74 -18.52 9.16
CA LYS A 596 0.08 -18.03 7.95
C LYS A 596 -0.59 -16.68 8.18
N TYR A 597 -0.40 -15.72 7.28
CA TYR A 597 -0.93 -14.36 7.31
C TYR A 597 -1.68 -14.07 6.01
N GLY A 598 -2.64 -13.14 6.01
CA GLY A 598 -3.41 -12.78 4.82
C GLY A 598 -4.68 -13.61 4.63
N LYS A 599 -5.12 -13.77 3.38
CA LYS A 599 -6.32 -14.52 3.01
C LYS A 599 -6.11 -16.04 3.14
N ASP A 600 -7.03 -16.72 3.79
CA ASP A 600 -7.20 -18.17 3.73
C ASP A 600 -7.97 -18.52 2.45
N PHE A 601 -7.22 -18.95 1.42
CA PHE A 601 -7.77 -19.34 0.11
C PHE A 601 -8.73 -20.55 0.17
N GLU A 602 -8.70 -21.37 1.24
CA GLU A 602 -9.61 -22.51 1.38
C GLU A 602 -10.97 -22.10 1.96
N ASN A 603 -10.96 -21.23 2.97
CA ASN A 603 -12.15 -20.87 3.74
C ASN A 603 -12.74 -19.51 3.36
N ASN A 604 -12.06 -18.75 2.48
CA ASN A 604 -12.42 -17.40 2.07
C ASN A 604 -12.63 -16.46 3.27
N LYS A 605 -11.65 -16.46 4.18
CA LYS A 605 -11.61 -15.66 5.41
C LYS A 605 -10.18 -15.18 5.65
N ASN A 606 -10.00 -14.19 6.51
CA ASN A 606 -8.66 -13.85 6.99
C ASN A 606 -8.20 -14.93 7.97
N PHE A 607 -6.89 -15.25 7.98
CA PHE A 607 -6.33 -15.92 9.15
C PHE A 607 -6.55 -15.05 10.39
N GLU A 608 -6.74 -15.69 11.55
CA GLU A 608 -6.79 -14.95 12.82
C GLU A 608 -5.48 -14.19 12.98
N SER A 609 -5.57 -12.90 13.35
CA SER A 609 -4.41 -12.03 13.52
C SER A 609 -3.45 -12.69 14.50
N ILE A 610 -2.29 -13.10 13.99
CA ILE A 610 -1.19 -13.60 14.79
C ILE A 610 -0.63 -12.41 15.58
N ASP A 611 -0.10 -12.69 16.77
CA ASP A 611 0.33 -11.66 17.72
C ASP A 611 1.18 -10.56 17.04
N GLY A 612 0.66 -9.34 17.07
CA GLY A 612 1.26 -8.15 16.45
C GLY A 612 1.14 -7.99 14.92
N SER A 613 0.62 -8.97 14.20
CA SER A 613 0.43 -8.84 12.74
C SER A 613 -0.84 -8.06 12.40
N PHE A 614 -0.80 -7.35 11.27
CA PHE A 614 -1.94 -6.63 10.72
C PHE A 614 -2.12 -6.95 9.24
N TYR A 615 -3.37 -7.10 8.82
CA TYR A 615 -3.77 -7.32 7.45
C TYR A 615 -4.99 -6.45 7.14
N THR A 616 -4.96 -5.69 6.05
CA THR A 616 -6.07 -4.82 5.67
C THR A 616 -7.36 -5.58 5.35
N GLY A 617 -7.23 -6.84 4.93
CA GLY A 617 -8.30 -7.69 4.42
C GLY A 617 -8.37 -7.72 2.88
N PHE A 618 -9.00 -8.75 2.33
CA PHE A 618 -9.16 -8.97 0.87
C PHE A 618 -10.42 -8.34 0.28
N LYS A 619 -11.02 -7.36 0.98
CA LYS A 619 -12.18 -6.60 0.48
C LYS A 619 -11.77 -5.29 -0.20
N THR A 620 -10.50 -4.92 -0.07
CA THR A 620 -9.91 -3.74 -0.71
C THR A 620 -9.31 -4.15 -2.06
N GLU A 621 -9.11 -3.18 -2.96
CA GLU A 621 -8.47 -3.47 -4.25
C GLU A 621 -7.01 -3.85 -4.05
N ASN A 622 -6.27 -3.08 -3.26
CA ASN A 622 -4.92 -3.43 -2.90
C ASN A 622 -4.86 -3.91 -1.45
N GLU A 623 -4.05 -4.94 -1.20
CA GLU A 623 -3.93 -5.56 0.11
C GLU A 623 -2.60 -5.20 0.78
N PHE A 624 -2.56 -5.20 2.11
CA PHE A 624 -1.36 -4.90 2.86
C PHE A 624 -1.25 -5.74 4.14
N ILE A 625 -0.09 -6.36 4.35
CA ILE A 625 0.26 -7.16 5.53
C ILE A 625 1.47 -6.55 6.24
N THR A 626 1.45 -6.47 7.57
CA THR A 626 2.61 -6.19 8.41
C THR A 626 2.89 -7.32 9.38
N ILE A 627 4.15 -7.70 9.48
CA ILE A 627 4.65 -8.69 10.44
C ILE A 627 5.73 -8.00 11.29
N PRO A 628 5.47 -7.73 12.58
CA PRO A 628 6.48 -7.15 13.45
C PRO A 628 7.53 -8.19 13.83
N ASN A 629 8.76 -7.72 13.96
CA ASN A 629 9.93 -8.52 14.29
C ASN A 629 9.98 -9.85 13.50
N PRO A 630 10.03 -9.78 12.15
CA PRO A 630 10.03 -10.96 11.29
C PRO A 630 11.18 -11.91 11.66
N GLU A 631 10.93 -13.21 11.52
CA GLU A 631 11.90 -14.27 11.76
C GLU A 631 12.82 -14.37 10.54
N ASP A 632 14.12 -14.61 10.72
CA ASP A 632 15.00 -14.91 9.58
C ASP A 632 14.62 -16.27 8.94
N GLY A 633 14.71 -16.35 7.62
CA GLY A 633 14.48 -17.57 6.84
C GLY A 633 13.64 -17.36 5.57
N GLU A 634 13.25 -18.48 4.95
CA GLU A 634 12.42 -18.49 3.74
C GLU A 634 10.94 -18.27 4.08
N TYR A 635 10.38 -17.19 3.57
CA TYR A 635 8.96 -16.89 3.51
C TYR A 635 8.38 -17.37 2.19
N LYS A 636 7.19 -17.96 2.24
CA LYS A 636 6.39 -18.22 1.05
C LYS A 636 5.36 -17.12 0.89
N VAL A 637 5.27 -16.59 -0.31
CA VAL A 637 4.29 -15.59 -0.72
C VAL A 637 3.38 -16.25 -1.73
N LEU A 638 2.13 -16.50 -1.36
CA LEU A 638 1.14 -17.06 -2.25
C LEU A 638 0.23 -15.93 -2.73
N THR A 639 -0.02 -15.89 -4.03
CA THR A 639 -1.02 -15.00 -4.64
C THR A 639 -2.19 -15.84 -5.14
N GLN A 640 -3.40 -15.28 -5.15
CA GLN A 640 -4.57 -15.86 -5.81
C GLN A 640 -5.17 -14.80 -6.75
N GLY A 641 -5.25 -15.08 -8.05
CA GLY A 641 -5.82 -14.14 -9.02
C GLY A 641 -7.31 -13.88 -8.79
N THR A 642 -7.71 -12.61 -8.82
CA THR A 642 -9.13 -12.21 -8.69
C THR A 642 -9.75 -11.83 -10.05
N GLU A 643 -8.93 -11.49 -11.04
CA GLU A 643 -9.33 -11.19 -12.41
C GLU A 643 -8.46 -11.94 -13.44
N ASN A 644 -8.84 -11.89 -14.73
CA ASN A 644 -8.14 -12.60 -15.80
C ASN A 644 -7.30 -11.64 -16.66
N GLY A 645 -5.99 -11.89 -16.71
CA GLY A 645 -5.03 -11.14 -17.51
C GLY A 645 -4.66 -9.77 -16.92
N GLY A 646 -5.06 -9.46 -15.69
CA GLY A 646 -4.67 -8.24 -15.00
C GLY A 646 -3.22 -8.34 -14.51
N ALA A 647 -2.39 -7.35 -14.81
CA ALA A 647 -1.03 -7.29 -14.26
C ALA A 647 -1.11 -6.99 -12.76
N TYR A 648 -0.39 -7.76 -11.94
CA TYR A 648 -0.29 -7.55 -10.50
C TYR A 648 1.16 -7.32 -10.09
N ARG A 649 1.36 -6.72 -8.91
CA ARG A 649 2.67 -6.46 -8.33
C ARG A 649 2.64 -6.66 -6.83
N ILE A 650 3.60 -7.42 -6.31
CA ILE A 650 3.85 -7.59 -4.88
C ILE A 650 5.12 -6.85 -4.50
N GLU A 651 5.04 -5.92 -3.55
CA GLU A 651 6.20 -5.26 -2.97
C GLU A 651 6.39 -5.74 -1.53
N MET A 652 7.51 -6.40 -1.25
CA MET A 652 7.91 -6.75 0.11
C MET A 652 9.02 -5.82 0.57
N VAL A 653 8.80 -5.17 1.72
CA VAL A 653 9.75 -4.22 2.30
C VAL A 653 10.09 -4.68 3.70
N ASN A 654 11.36 -4.93 3.97
CA ASN A 654 11.84 -5.12 5.33
C ASN A 654 12.48 -3.83 5.83
N LEU A 655 11.93 -3.30 6.92
CA LEU A 655 12.42 -2.10 7.60
C LEU A 655 13.03 -2.52 8.93
N SER A 656 14.31 -2.20 9.14
CA SER A 656 15.02 -2.51 10.38
C SER A 656 15.76 -1.29 10.94
N GLN A 657 16.17 -1.38 12.20
CA GLN A 657 17.07 -0.40 12.82
C GLN A 657 18.41 -1.07 13.13
N ASN A 658 19.52 -0.44 12.75
CA ASN A 658 20.86 -0.91 13.09
C ASN A 658 21.24 -0.57 14.54
N GLU A 659 22.42 -1.01 15.00
CA GLU A 659 22.91 -0.76 16.38
C GLU A 659 23.07 0.75 16.72
N SER A 660 23.13 1.60 15.70
CA SER A 660 23.18 3.08 15.83
C SER A 660 21.78 3.73 15.75
N ASN A 661 20.70 2.94 15.71
CA ASN A 661 19.31 3.37 15.46
C ASN A 661 19.07 4.03 14.09
N GLU A 662 19.89 3.75 13.09
CA GLU A 662 19.63 4.19 11.72
C GLU A 662 18.67 3.21 11.03
N ALA A 663 17.72 3.75 10.27
CA ALA A 663 16.77 2.97 9.48
C ALA A 663 17.47 2.31 8.28
N LEU A 664 17.30 1.00 8.12
CA LEU A 664 17.68 0.26 6.92
C LEU A 664 16.40 -0.21 6.19
N GLU A 665 16.39 -0.05 4.88
CA GLU A 665 15.31 -0.52 3.99
C GLU A 665 15.90 -1.53 3.01
N SER A 666 15.27 -2.70 2.92
CA SER A 666 15.54 -3.71 1.92
C SER A 666 14.22 -4.07 1.26
N THR A 667 14.17 -4.07 -0.08
CA THR A 667 12.92 -4.20 -0.85
C THR A 667 13.07 -5.22 -1.96
N VAL A 668 12.06 -6.06 -2.13
CA VAL A 668 11.87 -6.97 -3.27
C VAL A 668 10.53 -6.66 -3.91
N GLU A 669 10.52 -6.59 -5.24
CA GLU A 669 9.33 -6.39 -6.04
C GLU A 669 9.14 -7.56 -7.00
N ILE A 670 7.92 -8.10 -7.04
CA ILE A 670 7.57 -9.24 -7.87
C ILE A 670 6.34 -8.87 -8.70
N ALA A 671 6.47 -8.95 -10.02
CA ALA A 671 5.36 -8.72 -10.95
C ALA A 671 4.88 -10.04 -11.60
N GLY A 672 3.60 -10.08 -11.93
CA GLY A 672 2.97 -11.22 -12.60
C GLY A 672 1.67 -10.84 -13.32
N SER A 673 0.99 -11.83 -13.88
CA SER A 673 -0.34 -11.68 -14.49
C SER A 673 -1.31 -12.63 -13.81
N SER A 674 -2.46 -12.10 -13.40
CA SER A 674 -3.49 -12.82 -12.69
C SER A 674 -4.30 -13.73 -13.62
N ILE A 675 -4.65 -14.91 -13.13
CA ILE A 675 -5.68 -15.77 -13.69
C ILE A 675 -6.66 -16.07 -12.55
N PRO A 676 -7.99 -15.95 -12.74
CA PRO A 676 -8.94 -16.08 -11.64
C PRO A 676 -8.83 -17.44 -10.95
N ASP A 677 -8.81 -17.42 -9.62
CA ASP A 677 -8.70 -18.59 -8.74
C ASP A 677 -7.38 -19.38 -8.86
N GLU A 678 -6.48 -18.99 -9.76
CA GLU A 678 -5.14 -19.61 -9.88
C GLU A 678 -4.23 -19.07 -8.80
N THR A 679 -3.50 -19.99 -8.15
CA THR A 679 -2.55 -19.64 -7.10
C THR A 679 -1.11 -19.78 -7.58
N GLU A 680 -0.30 -18.76 -7.34
CA GLU A 680 1.16 -18.82 -7.61
C GLU A 680 1.93 -18.80 -6.28
N GLU A 681 3.02 -19.59 -6.18
CA GLU A 681 3.94 -19.57 -5.02
C GLU A 681 5.23 -18.84 -5.40
N LEU A 682 5.54 -17.81 -4.64
CA LEU A 682 6.78 -17.05 -4.68
C LEU A 682 7.54 -17.27 -3.38
N ARG A 683 8.87 -17.13 -3.43
CA ARG A 683 9.75 -17.36 -2.28
C ARG A 683 10.69 -16.20 -2.08
N VAL A 684 10.75 -15.75 -0.83
CA VAL A 684 11.58 -14.62 -0.41
C VAL A 684 12.33 -15.03 0.84
N GLU A 685 13.64 -14.80 0.88
CA GLU A 685 14.46 -15.08 2.06
C GLU A 685 14.78 -13.78 2.78
N ILE A 686 14.63 -13.79 4.11
CA ILE A 686 15.08 -12.71 4.99
C ILE A 686 16.30 -13.21 5.76
N ASN A 687 17.38 -12.44 5.73
CA ASN A 687 18.62 -12.76 6.43
C ASN A 687 19.26 -11.48 6.97
N ASP A 688 19.35 -11.35 8.30
CA ASP A 688 19.93 -10.18 8.98
C ASP A 688 19.37 -8.83 8.48
N GLY A 689 18.07 -8.81 8.21
CA GLY A 689 17.37 -7.62 7.72
C GLY A 689 17.42 -7.37 6.21
N GLU A 690 18.19 -8.14 5.44
CA GLU A 690 18.18 -8.10 3.97
C GLU A 690 17.09 -9.03 3.41
N ILE A 691 16.34 -8.56 2.41
CA ILE A 691 15.30 -9.33 1.73
C ILE A 691 15.75 -9.69 0.30
N ILE A 692 15.69 -10.97 -0.04
CA ILE A 692 16.20 -11.50 -1.32
C ILE A 692 15.13 -12.39 -1.96
N GLU A 693 14.78 -12.10 -3.22
CA GLU A 693 13.91 -12.97 -4.02
C GLU A 693 14.67 -14.25 -4.39
N LYS A 694 14.10 -15.42 -4.10
CA LYS A 694 14.70 -16.74 -4.43
C LYS A 694 14.35 -17.22 -5.84
N ASN A 695 13.34 -16.64 -6.48
CA ASN A 695 12.78 -17.11 -7.75
C ASN A 695 13.22 -16.26 -8.96
N GLN A 696 14.50 -15.89 -9.04
CA GLN A 696 15.07 -15.44 -10.31
C GLN A 696 15.28 -16.68 -11.20
N ASP A 697 14.26 -17.01 -12.00
CA ASP A 697 14.48 -17.86 -13.15
C ASP A 697 15.30 -17.06 -14.16
N GLU A 698 16.56 -17.45 -14.35
CA GLU A 698 17.51 -16.85 -15.29
C GLU A 698 17.81 -17.77 -16.49
N ILE A 699 17.13 -18.92 -16.57
CA ILE A 699 17.44 -19.96 -17.55
C ILE A 699 16.36 -19.95 -18.62
N ALA A 700 16.73 -19.57 -19.85
CA ALA A 700 15.79 -19.59 -20.95
C ALA A 700 15.29 -21.02 -21.29
N PRO A 701 14.05 -21.16 -21.82
CA PRO A 701 13.53 -22.44 -22.27
C PRO A 701 14.36 -23.08 -23.37
N VAL A 702 14.14 -24.37 -23.58
CA VAL A 702 14.75 -25.14 -24.67
C VAL A 702 13.68 -25.60 -25.64
N THR A 703 13.81 -25.21 -26.91
CA THR A 703 12.94 -25.66 -28.01
C THR A 703 13.61 -26.77 -28.82
N GLU A 704 12.87 -27.84 -29.08
CA GLU A 704 13.23 -28.91 -30.01
C GLU A 704 12.38 -28.80 -31.29
N SER A 705 13.02 -29.00 -32.44
CA SER A 705 12.34 -29.08 -33.73
C SER A 705 12.27 -30.54 -34.20
N SER A 706 11.13 -30.90 -34.78
CA SER A 706 10.94 -32.18 -35.45
C SER A 706 10.34 -31.96 -36.83
N ILE A 707 10.88 -32.66 -37.81
CA ILE A 707 10.49 -32.56 -39.21
C ILE A 707 9.91 -33.89 -39.65
N THR A 708 8.70 -33.88 -40.19
CA THR A 708 8.05 -35.07 -40.74
C THR A 708 7.72 -34.86 -42.22
N GLY A 709 8.04 -35.85 -43.06
CA GLY A 709 7.83 -35.80 -44.51
C GLY A 709 8.32 -37.08 -45.18
N THR A 710 8.05 -37.22 -46.48
CA THR A 710 8.56 -38.37 -47.25
C THR A 710 10.05 -38.20 -47.48
N GLN A 711 10.87 -39.02 -46.83
CA GLN A 711 12.33 -38.93 -46.90
C GLN A 711 12.86 -39.41 -48.25
N GLY A 712 13.66 -38.57 -48.89
CA GLY A 712 14.49 -38.88 -50.04
C GLY A 712 15.91 -39.25 -49.62
N SER A 713 16.87 -38.88 -50.45
CA SER A 713 18.32 -39.06 -50.20
C SER A 713 18.98 -37.74 -49.74
N ASN A 714 20.13 -37.83 -49.08
CA ASN A 714 20.96 -36.67 -48.68
C ASN A 714 20.20 -35.54 -47.96
N ASP A 715 19.33 -35.90 -47.02
CA ASP A 715 18.49 -34.99 -46.21
C ASP A 715 17.43 -34.20 -47.00
N TRP A 716 17.13 -34.59 -48.24
CA TRP A 716 16.02 -34.03 -49.01
C TRP A 716 14.72 -34.81 -48.77
N CYS A 717 13.60 -34.10 -48.81
CA CYS A 717 12.27 -34.68 -48.77
C CYS A 717 11.63 -34.65 -50.17
N THR A 718 10.98 -35.76 -50.57
CA THR A 718 10.32 -35.91 -51.88
C THR A 718 8.83 -35.58 -51.87
N GLY A 719 8.36 -34.90 -50.82
CA GLY A 719 6.95 -34.57 -50.59
C GLY A 719 6.80 -33.35 -49.68
N ASP A 720 5.57 -33.05 -49.27
CA ASP A 720 5.32 -31.98 -48.30
C ASP A 720 5.98 -32.31 -46.96
N VAL A 721 6.45 -31.27 -46.28
CA VAL A 721 7.16 -31.37 -45.01
C VAL A 721 6.42 -30.57 -43.95
N GLU A 722 6.26 -31.15 -42.77
CA GLU A 722 5.66 -30.53 -41.60
C GLU A 722 6.73 -30.31 -40.52
N LEU A 723 6.84 -29.08 -40.03
CA LEU A 723 7.72 -28.68 -38.93
C LEU A 723 6.89 -28.56 -37.64
N THR A 724 7.26 -29.34 -36.64
CA THR A 724 6.72 -29.24 -35.28
C THR A 724 7.78 -28.72 -34.33
N LEU A 725 7.42 -27.70 -33.53
CA LEU A 725 8.27 -27.14 -32.48
C LEU A 725 7.68 -27.49 -31.12
N SER A 726 8.52 -28.00 -30.21
CA SER A 726 8.13 -28.34 -28.85
C SER A 726 9.10 -27.67 -27.89
N ALA A 727 8.60 -26.82 -27.00
CA ALA A 727 9.40 -26.10 -26.03
C ALA A 727 9.14 -26.63 -24.62
N THR A 728 10.20 -26.75 -23.83
CA THR A 728 10.15 -27.09 -22.42
C THR A 728 11.10 -26.21 -21.63
N ASP A 729 10.72 -25.93 -20.40
CA ASP A 729 11.55 -25.15 -19.48
C ASP A 729 12.22 -26.07 -18.43
N ASN A 730 13.24 -25.57 -17.72
CA ASN A 730 13.94 -26.37 -16.69
C ASN A 730 13.05 -26.66 -15.48
N VAL A 731 13.51 -27.61 -14.65
CA VAL A 731 12.89 -27.89 -13.36
C VAL A 731 12.99 -26.63 -12.49
N ASN A 732 11.85 -26.18 -11.95
CA ASN A 732 11.66 -24.90 -11.24
C ASN A 732 11.80 -23.63 -12.11
N GLY A 733 11.83 -23.75 -13.44
CA GLY A 733 11.70 -22.60 -14.35
C GLY A 733 10.28 -22.04 -14.35
N SER A 734 10.14 -20.83 -14.87
CA SER A 734 8.90 -20.03 -14.90
C SER A 734 7.89 -20.52 -15.94
N GLY A 735 8.29 -21.46 -16.80
CA GLY A 735 7.47 -22.08 -17.84
C GLY A 735 7.48 -21.28 -19.14
N VAL A 736 7.16 -21.94 -20.26
CA VAL A 736 7.19 -21.33 -21.59
C VAL A 736 6.01 -20.35 -21.76
N ALA A 737 6.29 -19.08 -22.05
CA ALA A 737 5.27 -18.09 -22.38
C ALA A 737 4.88 -18.15 -23.87
N LYS A 738 5.86 -18.23 -24.77
CA LYS A 738 5.63 -18.32 -26.23
C LYS A 738 6.78 -18.97 -26.98
N THR A 739 6.46 -19.57 -28.12
CA THR A 739 7.41 -20.06 -29.13
C THR A 739 7.21 -19.30 -30.42
N GLU A 740 8.30 -18.89 -31.08
CA GLU A 740 8.28 -18.08 -32.30
C GLU A 740 9.20 -18.68 -33.36
N TYR A 741 8.89 -18.48 -34.64
CA TYR A 741 9.72 -18.86 -35.78
C TYR A 741 9.84 -17.74 -36.82
N SER A 742 10.87 -17.81 -37.66
CA SER A 742 11.20 -16.83 -38.68
C SER A 742 11.69 -17.53 -39.97
N LEU A 743 11.24 -17.02 -41.12
CA LEU A 743 11.61 -17.51 -42.46
C LEU A 743 12.52 -16.53 -43.23
N ASP A 744 12.95 -15.45 -42.58
CA ASP A 744 13.71 -14.36 -43.19
C ASP A 744 14.99 -13.99 -42.40
N ASP A 745 15.58 -15.02 -41.77
CA ASP A 745 16.80 -14.94 -40.95
C ASP A 745 16.65 -14.04 -39.71
N GLY A 746 15.50 -14.14 -39.03
CA GLY A 746 15.25 -13.46 -37.76
C GLY A 746 14.84 -11.99 -37.88
N LYS A 747 14.50 -11.51 -39.09
CA LYS A 747 14.02 -10.13 -39.29
C LYS A 747 12.56 -9.97 -38.88
N THR A 748 11.74 -10.99 -39.12
CA THR A 748 10.35 -11.05 -38.67
C THR A 748 10.09 -12.36 -37.93
N TRP A 749 9.42 -12.28 -36.78
CA TRP A 749 9.08 -13.40 -35.90
C TRP A 749 7.56 -13.61 -35.90
N THR A 750 7.14 -14.86 -36.11
CA THR A 750 5.75 -15.30 -36.09
C THR A 750 5.54 -16.27 -34.94
N THR A 751 4.48 -16.08 -34.14
CA THR A 751 4.13 -16.99 -33.04
C THR A 751 3.74 -18.38 -33.58
N TYR A 752 4.28 -19.42 -32.98
CA TYR A 752 4.00 -20.81 -33.32
C TYR A 752 2.76 -21.31 -32.58
N GLU A 753 1.65 -21.49 -33.31
CA GLU A 753 0.38 -21.99 -32.74
C GLU A 753 0.06 -23.44 -33.15
N SER A 754 0.58 -23.88 -34.30
CA SER A 754 0.37 -25.22 -34.85
C SER A 754 1.48 -25.58 -35.85
N PRO A 755 1.66 -26.87 -36.20
CA PRO A 755 2.68 -27.30 -37.14
C PRO A 755 2.68 -26.56 -38.48
N VAL A 756 3.87 -26.20 -38.96
CA VAL A 756 4.06 -25.39 -40.18
C VAL A 756 4.31 -26.32 -41.37
N VAL A 757 3.48 -26.21 -42.41
CA VAL A 757 3.56 -27.08 -43.61
C VAL A 757 4.27 -26.37 -44.77
N PHE A 758 5.32 -27.00 -45.29
CA PHE A 758 6.09 -26.58 -46.46
C PHE A 758 5.73 -27.46 -47.66
N SER A 759 5.07 -26.86 -48.66
CA SER A 759 4.59 -27.56 -49.86
C SER A 759 5.33 -27.17 -51.15
N GLN A 760 6.13 -26.11 -51.12
CA GLN A 760 6.93 -25.70 -52.27
C GLN A 760 8.30 -26.40 -52.25
N GLU A 761 8.79 -26.77 -53.42
CA GLU A 761 10.16 -27.28 -53.59
C GLU A 761 11.17 -26.15 -53.35
N GLY A 762 12.30 -26.45 -52.71
CA GLY A 762 13.34 -25.48 -52.39
C GLY A 762 14.09 -25.80 -51.09
N ILE A 763 14.89 -24.83 -50.65
CA ILE A 763 15.61 -24.85 -49.37
C ILE A 763 15.03 -23.75 -48.49
N PHE A 764 14.56 -24.12 -47.30
CA PHE A 764 13.99 -23.20 -46.32
C PHE A 764 14.82 -23.24 -45.04
N ASP A 765 15.44 -22.10 -44.71
CA ASP A 765 16.10 -21.92 -43.42
C ASP A 765 15.09 -21.32 -42.43
N VAL A 766 14.74 -22.10 -41.41
CA VAL A 766 13.79 -21.69 -40.36
C VAL A 766 14.57 -21.42 -39.09
N SER A 767 14.51 -20.17 -38.63
CA SER A 767 14.99 -19.80 -37.29
C SER A 767 13.84 -19.94 -36.29
N TYR A 768 14.11 -20.43 -35.09
CA TYR A 768 13.11 -20.56 -34.02
C TYR A 768 13.72 -20.28 -32.64
N ARG A 769 12.86 -19.86 -31.70
CA ARG A 769 13.21 -19.60 -30.29
C ARG A 769 11.96 -19.67 -29.42
N SER A 770 12.14 -19.82 -28.12
CA SER A 770 11.09 -19.63 -27.12
C SER A 770 11.46 -18.56 -26.08
N VAL A 771 10.43 -18.05 -25.40
CA VAL A 771 10.52 -17.09 -24.31
C VAL A 771 9.72 -17.65 -23.13
N ASP A 772 10.27 -17.61 -21.92
CA ASP A 772 9.56 -17.99 -20.69
C ASP A 772 8.69 -16.86 -20.13
N LYS A 773 8.07 -17.10 -18.96
CA LYS A 773 7.25 -16.09 -18.26
C LYS A 773 8.07 -15.01 -17.53
N LYS A 774 9.40 -15.12 -17.47
CA LYS A 774 10.33 -14.12 -16.91
C LYS A 774 11.14 -13.40 -17.99
N ASP A 775 10.71 -13.51 -19.24
CA ASP A 775 11.33 -12.89 -20.42
C ASP A 775 12.76 -13.37 -20.74
N ASN A 776 13.19 -14.53 -20.22
CA ASN A 776 14.43 -15.15 -20.70
C ASN A 776 14.20 -15.69 -22.12
N ILE A 777 15.05 -15.24 -23.05
CA ILE A 777 14.93 -15.58 -24.47
C ILE A 777 15.97 -16.63 -24.83
N GLU A 778 15.50 -17.75 -25.40
CA GLU A 778 16.37 -18.80 -25.91
C GLU A 778 17.29 -18.28 -27.03
N GLU A 779 18.52 -18.77 -27.09
CA GLU A 779 19.38 -18.55 -28.25
C GLU A 779 18.71 -19.03 -29.54
N ILE A 780 18.82 -18.24 -30.61
CA ILE A 780 18.17 -18.54 -31.89
C ILE A 780 18.72 -19.86 -32.45
N LYS A 781 17.85 -20.85 -32.55
CA LYS A 781 18.13 -22.12 -33.21
C LYS A 781 17.72 -22.05 -34.67
N LYS A 782 18.35 -22.88 -35.51
CA LYS A 782 18.09 -22.97 -36.94
C LYS A 782 17.86 -24.40 -37.36
N VAL A 783 16.93 -24.59 -38.29
CA VAL A 783 16.72 -25.87 -38.98
C VAL A 783 16.55 -25.60 -40.48
N THR A 784 17.23 -26.40 -41.30
CA THR A 784 17.15 -26.30 -42.76
C THR A 784 16.27 -27.42 -43.30
N ILE A 785 15.21 -27.06 -44.02
CA ILE A 785 14.29 -27.99 -44.68
C ILE A 785 14.62 -27.97 -46.18
N LYS A 786 14.89 -29.15 -46.75
CA LYS A 786 15.19 -29.31 -48.18
C LYS A 786 14.11 -30.16 -48.84
N ILE A 787 13.43 -29.61 -49.84
CA ILE A 787 12.31 -30.27 -50.53
C ILE A 787 12.60 -30.26 -52.02
N ASP A 788 12.56 -31.44 -52.62
CA ASP A 788 12.69 -31.62 -54.05
C ASP A 788 11.76 -32.74 -54.46
N LYS A 789 10.84 -32.47 -55.38
CA LYS A 789 9.82 -33.42 -55.81
C LYS A 789 9.98 -33.80 -57.28
N THR A 790 11.01 -33.28 -57.95
CA THR A 790 11.12 -33.27 -59.40
C THR A 790 12.33 -34.10 -59.85
N SER A 791 12.10 -35.14 -60.65
CA SER A 791 13.19 -35.93 -61.22
C SER A 791 14.05 -35.14 -62.21
N PRO A 792 15.36 -35.45 -62.34
CA PRO A 792 16.27 -34.70 -63.19
C PRO A 792 16.07 -34.99 -64.68
N GLU A 793 16.36 -34.01 -65.53
CA GLU A 793 16.23 -34.11 -66.99
C GLU A 793 17.55 -34.53 -67.67
N ALA A 794 17.46 -35.17 -68.85
CA ALA A 794 18.61 -35.76 -69.54
C ALA A 794 19.00 -34.97 -70.81
N LYS A 795 20.30 -34.72 -70.96
CA LYS A 795 20.90 -34.12 -72.17
C LYS A 795 21.94 -35.05 -72.78
N MET A 796 21.76 -35.41 -74.04
CA MET A 796 22.70 -36.23 -74.81
C MET A 796 23.51 -35.36 -75.78
N THR A 797 24.83 -35.45 -75.73
CA THR A 797 25.72 -34.71 -76.63
C THR A 797 26.97 -35.50 -76.98
N PHE A 798 27.63 -35.14 -78.08
CA PHE A 798 28.92 -35.72 -78.45
C PHE A 798 30.06 -34.89 -77.86
N ASN A 799 30.95 -35.52 -77.10
CA ASN A 799 32.16 -34.87 -76.62
C ASN A 799 33.26 -34.97 -77.67
N SER A 800 33.59 -33.84 -78.29
CA SER A 800 34.60 -33.81 -79.36
C SER A 800 36.05 -34.04 -78.91
N ILE A 801 36.33 -34.02 -77.60
CA ILE A 801 37.68 -34.30 -77.10
C ILE A 801 37.82 -35.80 -76.86
N THR A 802 36.87 -36.39 -76.12
CA THR A 802 36.90 -37.82 -75.75
C THR A 802 36.39 -38.73 -76.87
N GLN A 803 35.70 -38.16 -77.87
CA GLN A 803 35.03 -38.87 -78.97
C GLN A 803 34.00 -39.89 -78.48
N LYS A 804 33.34 -39.56 -77.37
CA LYS A 804 32.29 -40.36 -76.77
C LYS A 804 30.99 -39.57 -76.73
N LEU A 805 29.89 -40.31 -76.77
CA LEU A 805 28.60 -39.78 -76.40
C LEU A 805 28.58 -39.59 -74.88
N GLU A 806 28.13 -38.43 -74.44
CA GLU A 806 27.95 -38.10 -73.03
C GLU A 806 26.47 -37.84 -72.76
N VAL A 807 26.03 -38.35 -71.61
CA VAL A 807 24.72 -38.03 -71.04
C VAL A 807 24.99 -37.15 -69.83
N LEU A 808 24.37 -35.98 -69.81
CA LEU A 808 24.44 -35.01 -68.72
C LEU A 808 23.05 -34.92 -68.08
N GLY A 809 23.01 -34.77 -66.76
CA GLY A 809 21.78 -34.50 -66.03
C GLY A 809 21.63 -33.03 -65.69
N THR A 810 20.40 -32.53 -65.72
CA THR A 810 20.05 -31.17 -65.29
C THR A 810 18.84 -31.22 -64.37
N ASP A 811 18.94 -30.55 -63.23
CA ASP A 811 17.91 -30.54 -62.20
C ASP A 811 17.23 -29.16 -62.06
N ASN A 812 15.97 -29.10 -61.62
CA ASN A 812 15.22 -27.84 -61.46
C ASN A 812 15.75 -26.96 -60.32
N LEU A 813 16.37 -27.56 -59.29
CA LEU A 813 16.99 -26.87 -58.16
C LEU A 813 18.51 -26.70 -58.35
N LEU A 814 19.00 -26.86 -59.58
CA LEU A 814 20.43 -26.77 -59.94
C LEU A 814 21.32 -27.72 -59.13
N GLN A 815 20.76 -28.84 -58.65
CA GLN A 815 21.50 -29.86 -57.92
C GLN A 815 22.48 -30.63 -58.83
N ASN A 816 23.47 -31.26 -58.20
CA ASN A 816 24.36 -32.17 -58.90
C ASN A 816 23.61 -33.47 -59.23
N VAL A 817 23.56 -33.84 -60.52
CA VAL A 817 22.96 -35.09 -60.99
C VAL A 817 24.06 -36.10 -61.31
N SER A 818 24.00 -37.25 -60.65
CA SER A 818 24.86 -38.40 -60.97
C SER A 818 24.33 -39.13 -62.21
N VAL A 819 25.24 -39.63 -63.05
CA VAL A 819 24.87 -40.36 -64.27
C VAL A 819 25.62 -41.68 -64.34
N GLU A 820 24.89 -42.80 -64.25
CA GLU A 820 25.42 -44.14 -64.47
C GLU A 820 24.99 -44.67 -65.83
N THR A 821 25.90 -45.30 -66.59
CA THR A 821 25.57 -45.91 -67.89
C THR A 821 25.90 -47.39 -67.90
N ARG A 822 24.99 -48.21 -68.45
CA ARG A 822 25.16 -49.67 -68.61
C ARG A 822 24.88 -50.06 -70.07
N GLU A 823 25.80 -50.80 -70.68
CA GLU A 823 25.63 -51.33 -72.04
C GLU A 823 25.31 -52.84 -71.99
N GLN A 824 24.28 -53.27 -72.71
CA GLN A 824 23.93 -54.68 -72.90
C GLN A 824 23.97 -55.03 -74.39
N THR A 825 24.73 -56.06 -74.75
CA THR A 825 24.73 -56.60 -76.12
C THR A 825 23.65 -57.66 -76.24
N ILE A 826 22.77 -57.52 -77.23
CA ILE A 826 21.77 -58.52 -77.61
C ILE A 826 21.97 -58.94 -79.07
N PHE A 827 21.73 -60.22 -79.36
CA PHE A 827 21.76 -60.78 -80.71
C PHE A 827 20.33 -61.08 -81.16
N VAL A 828 19.88 -60.43 -82.24
CA VAL A 828 18.52 -60.62 -82.77
C VAL A 828 18.56 -61.59 -83.94
N ASP A 829 17.74 -62.64 -83.91
CA ASP A 829 17.52 -63.57 -85.03
C ASP A 829 16.47 -62.98 -85.98
N ASN A 830 16.85 -62.72 -87.24
CA ASN A 830 15.97 -62.12 -88.26
C ASN A 830 14.94 -63.10 -88.86
N ASN A 831 14.44 -64.07 -88.10
CA ASN A 831 13.57 -65.15 -88.60
C ASN A 831 12.07 -64.96 -88.25
N GLN A 832 11.57 -63.72 -88.30
CA GLN A 832 10.13 -63.45 -88.31
C GLN A 832 9.78 -62.35 -89.32
N ASP A 833 9.81 -62.69 -90.60
CA ASP A 833 8.76 -62.34 -91.55
C ASP A 833 8.91 -63.24 -92.79
N GLU A 834 7.78 -63.74 -93.30
CA GLU A 834 7.61 -64.72 -94.40
C GLU A 834 7.45 -66.21 -94.03
N LYS A 835 6.34 -66.54 -93.36
CA LYS A 835 5.68 -67.85 -93.53
C LYS A 835 4.59 -67.74 -94.61
N LYS A 836 4.90 -68.24 -95.82
CA LYS A 836 4.05 -68.76 -96.93
C LYS A 836 4.80 -68.44 -98.23
N GLN A 837 5.16 -69.32 -99.16
CA GLN A 837 4.86 -70.69 -99.56
C GLN A 837 6.06 -71.04 -100.48
N LYS A 838 6.79 -72.15 -100.38
CA LYS A 838 6.45 -73.45 -100.98
C LYS A 838 7.52 -74.50 -100.62
N SER A 839 7.08 -75.61 -100.01
CA SER A 839 7.10 -76.96 -100.59
C SER A 839 8.42 -77.46 -101.22
N TRP A 840 9.18 -78.25 -100.44
CA TRP A 840 10.03 -79.43 -100.74
C TRP A 840 10.94 -79.51 -102.02
N ALA A 841 11.17 -78.41 -102.76
CA ALA A 841 11.73 -78.44 -104.13
C ALA A 841 13.10 -77.77 -104.37
N TRP A 842 13.85 -77.31 -103.35
CA TRP A 842 15.29 -76.97 -103.43
C TRP A 842 15.90 -77.11 -102.02
N GLY A 843 16.70 -78.14 -101.80
CA GLY A 843 17.70 -78.23 -100.72
C GLY A 843 18.93 -78.83 -101.39
N TRP A 844 20.14 -78.29 -101.29
CA TRP A 844 20.89 -78.09 -100.06
C TRP A 844 21.72 -76.78 -100.13
N PHE A 845 21.95 -76.20 -98.94
CA PHE A 845 22.83 -75.05 -98.61
C PHE A 845 22.26 -73.63 -98.80
N GLN A 846 21.24 -73.29 -98.01
CA GLN A 846 21.07 -71.91 -97.53
C GLN A 846 22.15 -71.61 -96.47
N LYS A 847 23.01 -70.62 -96.73
CA LYS A 847 23.89 -70.02 -95.72
C LYS A 847 23.04 -69.22 -94.74
N GLU A 848 23.13 -69.53 -93.45
CA GLU A 848 22.59 -68.68 -92.38
C GLU A 848 23.16 -67.25 -92.54
N LYS A 849 22.29 -66.24 -92.61
CA LYS A 849 22.71 -64.83 -92.51
C LYS A 849 23.19 -64.58 -91.07
N PRO A 850 24.30 -63.87 -90.85
CA PRO A 850 24.82 -63.60 -89.51
C PRO A 850 23.80 -62.80 -88.69
N LYS A 851 23.61 -63.18 -87.41
CA LYS A 851 22.75 -62.49 -86.45
C LYS A 851 23.17 -61.03 -86.31
N GLU A 852 22.21 -60.11 -86.29
CA GLU A 852 22.50 -58.68 -86.12
C GLU A 852 22.80 -58.38 -84.65
N LYS A 853 23.96 -57.75 -84.39
CA LYS A 853 24.38 -57.33 -83.04
C LYS A 853 23.76 -55.97 -82.74
N LYS A 854 22.85 -55.91 -81.77
CA LYS A 854 22.31 -54.65 -81.22
C LYS A 854 22.91 -54.40 -79.83
N ILE A 855 23.25 -53.14 -79.53
CA ILE A 855 23.69 -52.73 -78.18
C ILE A 855 22.59 -51.84 -77.62
N ILE A 856 22.02 -52.20 -76.48
CA ILE A 856 21.10 -51.35 -75.73
C ILE A 856 21.92 -50.66 -74.64
N VAL A 857 21.75 -49.36 -74.48
CA VAL A 857 22.37 -48.58 -73.42
C VAL A 857 21.29 -48.00 -72.55
N THR A 858 21.44 -48.14 -71.24
CA THR A 858 20.60 -47.49 -70.22
C THR A 858 21.47 -46.49 -69.47
N ALA A 859 21.06 -45.23 -69.46
CA ALA A 859 21.58 -44.23 -68.53
C ALA A 859 20.57 -44.03 -67.39
N THR A 860 21.03 -44.13 -66.16
CA THR A 860 20.26 -43.78 -64.97
C THR A 860 20.85 -42.50 -64.40
N LEU A 861 20.05 -41.44 -64.43
CA LEU A 861 20.34 -40.16 -63.79
C LEU A 861 19.75 -40.20 -62.37
N THR A 862 20.46 -39.70 -61.37
CA THR A 862 19.94 -39.58 -59.99
C THR A 862 20.37 -38.26 -59.39
N ASP A 863 19.41 -37.44 -58.97
CA ASP A 863 19.65 -36.16 -58.29
C ASP A 863 20.04 -36.36 -56.81
N GLN A 864 20.13 -35.28 -56.02
CA GLN A 864 20.49 -35.41 -54.61
C GLN A 864 19.32 -35.87 -53.74
N ALA A 865 18.07 -35.63 -54.15
CA ALA A 865 16.88 -36.12 -53.48
C ALA A 865 16.58 -37.60 -53.73
N GLY A 866 17.28 -38.20 -54.69
CA GLY A 866 17.18 -39.62 -55.03
C GLY A 866 16.17 -39.90 -56.12
N HIS A 867 15.56 -38.88 -56.74
CA HIS A 867 14.73 -39.11 -57.92
C HIS A 867 15.58 -39.56 -59.08
N LYS A 868 15.01 -40.40 -59.94
CA LYS A 868 15.72 -41.10 -61.01
C LYS A 868 15.08 -40.87 -62.35
N THR A 869 15.93 -40.65 -63.35
CA THR A 869 15.52 -40.65 -64.75
C THR A 869 16.30 -41.72 -65.49
N GLU A 870 15.59 -42.73 -66.00
CA GLU A 870 16.19 -43.79 -66.81
C GLU A 870 15.92 -43.55 -68.27
N LEU A 871 16.99 -43.36 -69.04
CA LEU A 871 16.97 -43.16 -70.48
C LEU A 871 17.57 -44.38 -71.18
N VAL A 872 16.80 -45.02 -72.07
CA VAL A 872 17.22 -46.21 -72.81
C VAL A 872 17.30 -45.89 -74.30
N TRP A 873 18.38 -46.29 -74.95
CA TRP A 873 18.54 -46.16 -76.40
C TRP A 873 19.26 -47.36 -77.02
N GLU A 874 18.95 -47.62 -78.28
CA GLU A 874 19.70 -48.56 -79.11
C GLU A 874 20.91 -47.84 -79.70
N LYS A 875 22.09 -48.48 -79.63
CA LYS A 875 23.36 -48.00 -80.18
C LYS A 875 23.88 -48.99 -81.21
N LYS A 876 24.09 -48.51 -82.44
CA LYS A 876 24.72 -49.26 -83.52
C LYS A 876 26.05 -48.61 -83.90
N LYS A 877 27.14 -49.33 -83.71
CA LYS A 877 28.49 -48.89 -84.09
C LYS A 877 28.85 -49.48 -85.45
N ASN A 878 28.94 -48.64 -86.46
CA ASN A 878 29.24 -49.08 -87.82
C ASN A 878 30.75 -49.14 -88.06
N LYS A 879 31.17 -49.90 -89.09
CA LYS A 879 32.59 -50.13 -89.41
C LYS A 879 33.33 -48.86 -89.84
N ASP A 880 32.60 -47.82 -90.21
CA ASP A 880 33.06 -46.54 -90.78
C ASP A 880 33.25 -45.42 -89.74
N ARG A 881 33.18 -45.74 -88.44
CA ARG A 881 33.21 -44.76 -87.32
C ARG A 881 31.97 -43.86 -87.24
N ARG A 882 30.83 -44.29 -87.80
CA ARG A 882 29.49 -43.75 -87.49
C ARG A 882 28.89 -44.44 -86.26
N ILE A 883 28.20 -43.67 -85.44
CA ILE A 883 27.35 -44.16 -84.36
C ILE A 883 25.92 -43.72 -84.64
N ASP A 884 25.01 -44.70 -84.71
CA ASP A 884 23.58 -44.47 -84.80
C ASP A 884 22.94 -44.77 -83.45
N LEU A 885 22.08 -43.86 -83.00
CA LEU A 885 21.38 -43.93 -81.73
C LEU A 885 19.89 -43.73 -81.97
N ALA A 886 19.06 -44.58 -81.37
CA ALA A 886 17.61 -44.44 -81.40
C ALA A 886 17.08 -44.56 -79.98
N ILE A 887 16.46 -43.50 -79.47
CA ILE A 887 15.93 -43.51 -78.10
C ILE A 887 14.69 -44.41 -78.07
N SER A 888 14.68 -45.38 -77.15
CA SER A 888 13.66 -46.42 -77.07
C SER A 888 12.66 -46.20 -75.94
N SER A 889 13.09 -45.64 -74.80
CA SER A 889 12.19 -45.27 -73.70
C SER A 889 12.83 -44.31 -72.71
N ILE A 890 11.98 -43.56 -72.00
CA ILE A 890 12.34 -42.80 -70.81
C ILE A 890 11.37 -43.11 -69.66
N SER A 891 11.87 -43.13 -68.43
CA SER A 891 11.03 -43.17 -67.23
C SER A 891 11.58 -42.27 -66.12
N TYR A 892 10.67 -41.62 -65.40
CA TYR A 892 10.95 -40.82 -64.21
C TYR A 892 10.43 -41.58 -62.99
N ASP A 893 11.28 -41.85 -62.01
CA ASP A 893 11.01 -42.67 -60.82
C ASP A 893 10.33 -44.01 -61.13
N GLY A 894 10.75 -44.64 -62.23
CA GLY A 894 10.21 -45.91 -62.72
C GLY A 894 8.87 -45.81 -63.45
N GLN A 895 8.25 -44.63 -63.51
CA GLN A 895 7.07 -44.39 -64.35
C GLN A 895 7.48 -44.09 -65.78
N LYS A 896 7.05 -44.93 -66.72
CA LYS A 896 7.33 -44.73 -68.16
C LYS A 896 6.58 -43.52 -68.69
N THR A 897 7.29 -42.67 -69.42
CA THR A 897 6.72 -41.50 -70.10
C THR A 897 6.73 -41.74 -71.60
N ASN A 898 5.67 -41.28 -72.28
CA ASN A 898 5.63 -41.29 -73.73
C ASN A 898 6.74 -40.38 -74.27
N ILE A 899 7.50 -40.85 -75.23
CA ILE A 899 8.61 -40.12 -75.83
C ILE A 899 8.41 -39.99 -77.33
N ASP A 900 8.74 -38.82 -77.87
CA ASP A 900 8.81 -38.60 -79.30
C ASP A 900 9.86 -39.55 -79.92
N LYS A 901 9.66 -40.00 -81.17
CA LYS A 901 10.71 -40.75 -81.88
C LYS A 901 11.91 -39.85 -82.14
N GLY A 902 13.03 -40.16 -81.50
CA GLY A 902 14.31 -39.46 -81.66
C GLY A 902 15.39 -40.36 -82.26
N ILE A 903 15.93 -39.97 -83.41
CA ILE A 903 17.11 -40.58 -84.04
C ILE A 903 18.27 -39.59 -83.93
N LEU A 904 19.43 -40.10 -83.51
CA LEU A 904 20.66 -39.34 -83.30
C LEU A 904 21.83 -40.07 -83.95
N GLN A 905 22.39 -39.48 -85.00
CA GLN A 905 23.54 -40.02 -85.72
C GLN A 905 24.72 -39.06 -85.59
N TYR A 906 25.90 -39.60 -85.26
CA TYR A 906 27.16 -38.87 -85.32
C TYR A 906 28.20 -39.66 -86.11
N LYS A 907 28.93 -38.97 -86.99
CA LYS A 907 30.02 -39.56 -87.78
C LYS A 907 31.24 -38.67 -87.71
N TRP A 908 32.41 -39.26 -87.50
CA TRP A 908 33.65 -38.48 -87.47
C TRP A 908 34.85 -39.24 -88.02
N LEU A 909 35.79 -38.47 -88.57
CA LEU A 909 37.10 -38.94 -89.00
C LEU A 909 38.17 -37.98 -88.50
N GLN A 910 39.31 -38.51 -88.06
CA GLN A 910 40.39 -37.72 -87.48
C GLN A 910 41.74 -38.04 -88.13
N ASP A 911 42.56 -37.01 -88.33
CA ASP A 911 43.99 -37.16 -88.55
C ASP A 911 44.67 -37.37 -87.18
N TRP A 912 44.94 -38.64 -86.88
CA TRP A 912 45.55 -39.05 -85.61
C TRP A 912 46.94 -38.45 -85.37
N LYS A 913 47.68 -38.06 -86.42
CA LYS A 913 49.00 -37.42 -86.26
C LYS A 913 48.90 -35.95 -85.86
N ARG A 914 47.80 -35.29 -86.21
CA ARG A 914 47.59 -33.84 -85.97
C ARG A 914 46.54 -33.55 -84.90
N ASN A 915 45.90 -34.60 -84.38
CA ASN A 915 44.75 -34.52 -83.48
C ASN A 915 43.62 -33.61 -83.99
N LYS A 916 43.49 -33.48 -85.33
CA LYS A 916 42.48 -32.62 -85.97
C LYS A 916 41.40 -33.46 -86.63
N TYR A 917 40.15 -33.04 -86.47
CA TYR A 917 39.05 -33.59 -87.25
C TYR A 917 39.32 -33.38 -88.74
N LEU A 918 39.01 -34.39 -89.54
CA LEU A 918 38.95 -34.34 -91.00
C LEU A 918 37.50 -34.11 -91.44
N ILE A 919 36.55 -34.76 -90.77
CA ILE A 919 35.10 -34.62 -90.95
C ILE A 919 34.44 -34.83 -89.59
N PHE A 920 33.44 -34.01 -89.27
CA PHE A 920 32.44 -34.32 -88.23
C PHE A 920 31.06 -34.00 -88.80
N ALA A 921 30.15 -34.97 -88.76
CA ALA A 921 28.78 -34.81 -89.23
C ALA A 921 27.81 -35.33 -88.18
N SER A 922 26.64 -34.71 -88.10
CA SER A 922 25.54 -35.19 -87.27
C SER A 922 24.21 -35.10 -88.00
N HIS A 923 23.32 -36.05 -87.73
CA HIS A 923 21.93 -36.01 -88.15
C HIS A 923 21.06 -36.32 -86.95
N LEU A 924 20.21 -35.36 -86.59
CA LEU A 924 19.28 -35.43 -85.47
C LEU A 924 17.88 -35.31 -86.05
N SER A 925 17.00 -36.25 -85.73
CA SER A 925 15.61 -36.21 -86.16
C SER A 925 14.69 -36.53 -85.01
N THR A 926 13.68 -35.69 -84.81
CA THR A 926 12.51 -35.92 -83.98
C THR A 926 11.29 -36.10 -84.88
N GLU A 927 10.10 -36.31 -84.31
CA GLU A 927 8.85 -36.32 -85.09
C GLU A 927 8.55 -34.97 -85.76
N SER A 928 8.98 -33.87 -85.14
CA SER A 928 8.64 -32.50 -85.56
C SER A 928 9.77 -31.76 -86.26
N MET A 929 11.02 -32.25 -86.16
CA MET A 929 12.18 -31.53 -86.68
C MET A 929 13.29 -32.49 -87.12
N SER A 930 14.00 -32.15 -88.20
CA SER A 930 15.22 -32.85 -88.61
C SER A 930 16.33 -31.83 -88.82
N LEU A 931 17.55 -32.18 -88.43
CA LEU A 931 18.74 -31.33 -88.49
C LEU A 931 19.92 -32.18 -88.95
N GLU A 932 20.59 -31.75 -90.02
CA GLU A 932 21.86 -32.33 -90.45
C GLU A 932 22.93 -31.25 -90.42
N SER A 933 24.07 -31.54 -89.80
CA SER A 933 25.20 -30.61 -89.67
C SER A 933 26.49 -31.25 -90.14
N HIS A 934 27.34 -30.51 -90.83
CA HIS A 934 28.69 -30.93 -91.23
C HIS A 934 29.72 -29.87 -90.85
N TYR A 935 30.73 -30.25 -90.07
CA TYR A 935 31.88 -29.43 -89.76
C TYR A 935 32.99 -29.64 -90.78
N PHE A 936 33.45 -28.54 -91.37
CA PHE A 936 34.53 -28.47 -92.35
C PHE A 936 35.77 -27.83 -91.72
N PRO A 937 36.76 -28.64 -91.29
CA PRO A 937 37.94 -28.15 -90.57
C PRO A 937 38.79 -27.15 -91.36
N ASN A 938 38.91 -27.34 -92.67
CA ASN A 938 39.67 -26.43 -93.55
C ASN A 938 39.07 -25.03 -93.64
N LYS A 939 37.76 -24.90 -93.38
CA LYS A 939 37.02 -23.64 -93.38
C LYS A 939 36.72 -23.14 -91.97
N ASN A 940 36.98 -23.95 -90.95
CA ASN A 940 36.57 -23.74 -89.56
C ASN A 940 35.07 -23.34 -89.44
N GLN A 941 34.21 -24.06 -90.14
CA GLN A 941 32.77 -23.78 -90.17
C GLN A 941 31.94 -25.05 -90.07
N THR A 942 30.81 -24.96 -89.36
CA THR A 942 29.74 -25.97 -89.36
C THR A 942 28.60 -25.51 -90.25
N TRP A 943 28.20 -26.35 -91.20
CA TRP A 943 27.15 -26.06 -92.16
C TRP A 943 25.93 -26.91 -91.81
N LEU A 944 24.78 -26.26 -91.62
CA LEU A 944 23.48 -26.90 -91.42
C LEU A 944 22.79 -27.03 -92.77
N MET A 945 22.35 -28.24 -93.12
CA MET A 945 21.77 -28.51 -94.43
C MET A 945 20.31 -28.09 -94.49
N GLU A 946 19.88 -27.55 -95.64
CA GLU A 946 18.48 -27.13 -95.85
C GLU A 946 17.53 -28.32 -96.00
N LYS A 947 18.04 -29.44 -96.53
CA LYS A 947 17.32 -30.71 -96.61
C LYS A 947 18.12 -31.78 -95.87
N PRO A 948 17.85 -31.96 -94.56
CA PRO A 948 18.51 -32.97 -93.73
C PRO A 948 18.27 -34.37 -94.27
N ASN A 949 19.34 -35.16 -94.35
CA ASN A 949 19.34 -36.57 -94.69
C ASN A 949 20.09 -37.38 -93.63
N GLU A 950 19.75 -38.66 -93.50
CA GLU A 950 20.55 -39.61 -92.72
C GLU A 950 21.96 -39.75 -93.30
N ILE A 951 22.95 -39.97 -92.43
CA ILE A 951 24.35 -40.07 -92.80
C ILE A 951 24.66 -41.48 -93.32
N ALA A 952 25.00 -41.65 -94.61
CA ALA A 952 25.26 -42.96 -95.25
C ALA A 952 26.60 -43.65 -94.84
N ASP A 953 26.68 -44.97 -95.10
CA ASP A 953 27.74 -45.91 -94.62
C ASP A 953 29.04 -45.92 -95.44
N ASP A 954 29.07 -45.44 -96.69
CA ASP A 954 30.16 -45.75 -97.65
C ASP A 954 31.08 -44.60 -98.07
N ASP A 955 30.80 -43.34 -97.73
CA ASP A 955 31.54 -42.23 -98.34
C ASP A 955 32.56 -41.51 -97.44
N LYS A 956 33.80 -41.42 -97.96
CA LYS A 956 34.90 -40.57 -97.44
C LYS A 956 34.69 -39.07 -97.72
N ASN A 957 33.60 -38.69 -98.40
CA ASN A 957 33.20 -37.32 -98.71
C ASN A 957 31.73 -37.33 -99.18
N ASP A 958 30.78 -37.02 -98.29
CA ASP A 958 29.32 -37.01 -98.52
C ASP A 958 28.85 -35.98 -99.59
N ASN A 959 29.77 -35.38 -100.35
CA ASN A 959 29.50 -34.25 -101.25
C ASN A 959 28.67 -33.14 -100.57
N ALA A 960 28.70 -33.05 -99.23
CA ALA A 960 27.93 -32.10 -98.44
C ALA A 960 28.21 -30.65 -98.87
N GLU A 961 29.42 -30.37 -99.38
CA GLU A 961 29.76 -29.06 -99.95
C GLU A 961 28.99 -28.69 -101.24
N LYS A 962 28.38 -29.67 -101.92
CA LYS A 962 27.61 -29.50 -103.16
C LYS A 962 26.09 -29.43 -102.93
N ARG A 963 25.63 -29.62 -101.68
CA ARG A 963 24.21 -29.60 -101.30
C ARG A 963 23.79 -28.20 -100.80
N PRO A 964 22.50 -27.82 -100.92
CA PRO A 964 22.00 -26.56 -100.36
C PRO A 964 22.19 -26.48 -98.84
N VAL A 965 22.76 -25.36 -98.38
CA VAL A 965 23.09 -25.10 -96.97
C VAL A 965 22.11 -24.06 -96.42
N TRP A 966 21.42 -24.39 -95.34
CA TRP A 966 20.53 -23.47 -94.64
C TRP A 966 21.29 -22.40 -93.85
N LYS A 967 22.31 -22.81 -93.08
CA LYS A 967 23.08 -21.87 -92.24
C LYS A 967 24.54 -22.32 -92.11
N LYS A 968 25.47 -21.36 -92.16
CA LYS A 968 26.90 -21.57 -91.87
C LYS A 968 27.26 -20.90 -90.56
N MET A 969 27.93 -21.62 -89.67
CA MET A 969 28.33 -21.17 -88.34
C MET A 969 29.84 -21.32 -88.20
N THR A 970 30.49 -20.37 -87.53
CA THR A 970 31.93 -20.43 -87.27
C THR A 970 32.24 -21.44 -86.18
N GLY A 971 33.31 -22.24 -86.34
CA GLY A 971 33.71 -23.27 -85.39
C GLY A 971 32.99 -24.60 -85.58
N MET A 972 33.37 -25.58 -84.74
CA MET A 972 32.72 -26.89 -84.65
C MET A 972 31.54 -26.79 -83.69
N ILE A 973 30.33 -26.89 -84.23
CA ILE A 973 29.09 -26.87 -83.47
C ILE A 973 28.58 -28.30 -83.39
N ILE A 974 28.26 -28.75 -82.17
CA ILE A 974 27.82 -30.11 -81.90
C ILE A 974 26.36 -30.05 -81.46
N PRO A 975 25.43 -30.42 -82.34
CA PRO A 975 24.04 -30.58 -81.94
C PRO A 975 23.91 -31.61 -80.84
N SER A 976 23.00 -31.34 -79.91
CA SER A 976 22.67 -32.13 -78.73
C SER A 976 21.17 -32.31 -78.64
N ILE A 977 20.75 -33.34 -77.92
CA ILE A 977 19.36 -33.58 -77.60
C ILE A 977 19.15 -33.26 -76.12
N LEU A 978 18.14 -32.45 -75.82
CA LEU A 978 17.63 -32.24 -74.47
C LEU A 978 16.26 -32.89 -74.37
N ILE A 979 16.06 -33.70 -73.35
CA ILE A 979 14.79 -34.35 -73.05
C ILE A 979 14.18 -33.61 -71.88
N GLU A 980 12.97 -33.09 -72.07
CA GLU A 980 12.21 -32.39 -71.02
C GLU A 980 10.82 -33.01 -70.94
N LYS A 981 10.51 -33.69 -69.83
CA LYS A 981 9.22 -34.36 -69.58
C LYS A 981 8.74 -35.23 -70.75
N GLY A 982 9.66 -35.94 -71.41
CA GLY A 982 9.39 -36.81 -72.56
C GLY A 982 9.42 -36.13 -73.94
N ALA A 983 9.48 -34.79 -74.02
CA ALA A 983 9.66 -34.09 -75.29
C ALA A 983 11.14 -34.07 -75.69
N ILE A 984 11.45 -34.41 -76.94
CA ILE A 984 12.82 -34.38 -77.47
C ILE A 984 13.05 -33.05 -78.19
N LYS A 985 13.96 -32.24 -77.66
CA LYS A 985 14.37 -30.96 -78.26
C LYS A 985 15.79 -31.07 -78.80
N ILE A 986 16.01 -30.55 -80.01
CA ILE A 986 17.36 -30.42 -80.57
C ILE A 986 17.89 -29.03 -80.22
N SER A 987 19.10 -28.97 -79.69
CA SER A 987 19.85 -27.74 -79.40
C SER A 987 21.24 -27.84 -80.03
N TYR A 988 21.74 -26.79 -80.67
CA TYR A 988 23.08 -26.79 -81.29
C TYR A 988 23.81 -25.47 -81.06
#